data_AF-A0A7V4QFA2-F1
#
_entry.id   AF-A0A7V4QFA2-F1
#
_cell.length_a   1.000
_cell.length_b   1.000
_cell.length_c   1.000
_cell.angle_alpha   90.00
_cell.angle_beta   90.00
_cell.angle_gamma   90.00
#
_symmetry.space_group_name_H-M   'P 1'
#
loop_
_entity.id
_entity.type
_entity.pdbx_description
1 polymer ?
#
loop_
_entity_poly.entity_id
_entity_poly.type
_entity_poly.pdbx_seq_one_letter_code
_entity_poly.pdbx_strand_id
1 'polypeptide(L)'
;MKKFFLILIFIFVSYLSEGANRVVPIEYPDISQLDDDKFLDLVQKKAFEFFWYEANPENGLIKDRANNFGPDDYKIASSASVGFGLTSICIAEKRGWISHEEAYSRVLNTLKFFKEKMKREFGFYYHFVHMDTGEPLRKSEVSSIDTALFLAGALFCAEFYKGTEVEKLAREIYLEVEWDKMLNQGTTLSMGWKPSHLPEPGFITDRWSYYSEAMILYLLAIGSPTHPIPKECWFEWERPIRKYKDFVVVSFPALFAHQYSHLWIDFRNKNDGICDYFKNSINATLANRQFCIDNMHRFKTYGPDSWGLTACDGPEGYNVYGAPPSIYLPKHDGTIAPTASGGSVMFTPKESISCLRNIYEKYKEKIWGIYGFSDAFNLDKNWFATDVIGIDLGAMVLSIENYRSGMVWDYFMRNEFIKKAMELVGFREGTIDLVWDIPKVKAKFTQKAPKLDGNLKEWKEIQFIELTPQKHLEYLYVTDSKIDLRGKFYFMYDKEALYIAGEIIDNEIIGRMRENLIYKDDCIEIFVDPQNDGFIWRNPDDFQFGFAPTGFEGKPICWEWFHPDKFKDKVEFAIKEAKIENKNGYILEAKILWSYLGIKPEKGYIFGISPAIHDVDELDNSPQAKLNWFYIYEVNDPRVTLGKIILE
;
A
#
# COMPACT_ATOMS: atom_id res chain seq x y z
N MET A 1 -59.31 -55.42 -6.30
CA MET A 1 -57.83 -55.41 -6.37
C MET A 1 -57.37 -54.00 -6.69
N LYS A 2 -56.44 -53.50 -5.88
CA LYS A 2 -56.18 -52.09 -5.59
C LYS A 2 -55.45 -51.36 -6.72
N LYS A 3 -55.98 -50.18 -7.10
CA LYS A 3 -55.27 -49.10 -7.78
C LYS A 3 -54.38 -48.39 -6.75
N PHE A 4 -53.08 -48.26 -7.01
CA PHE A 4 -52.19 -47.43 -6.20
C PHE A 4 -51.95 -46.11 -6.93
N PHE A 5 -52.43 -45.03 -6.31
CA PHE A 5 -52.14 -43.64 -6.64
C PHE A 5 -50.71 -43.33 -6.14
N LEU A 6 -49.84 -42.85 -7.03
CA LEU A 6 -48.55 -42.29 -6.64
C LEU A 6 -48.78 -40.80 -6.35
N ILE A 7 -48.73 -40.40 -5.09
CA ILE A 7 -48.81 -39.00 -4.66
C ILE A 7 -47.42 -38.39 -4.83
N LEU A 8 -47.25 -37.54 -5.84
CA LEU A 8 -46.15 -36.59 -5.95
C LEU A 8 -46.42 -35.45 -4.96
N ILE A 9 -45.70 -35.43 -3.84
CA ILE A 9 -45.67 -34.29 -2.93
C ILE A 9 -44.73 -33.24 -3.54
N PHE A 10 -45.30 -32.29 -4.27
CA PHE A 10 -44.64 -31.01 -4.53
C PHE A 10 -44.65 -30.21 -3.22
N ILE A 11 -43.50 -30.13 -2.54
CA ILE A 11 -43.31 -29.15 -1.48
C ILE A 11 -43.03 -27.81 -2.16
N PHE A 12 -44.09 -27.05 -2.42
CA PHE A 12 -43.99 -25.61 -2.63
C PHE A 12 -43.64 -24.99 -1.28
N VAL A 13 -42.36 -24.68 -1.04
CA VAL A 13 -41.99 -23.76 0.04
C VAL A 13 -42.26 -22.36 -0.49
N SER A 14 -43.38 -21.78 -0.03
CA SER A 14 -43.67 -20.36 -0.17
C SER A 14 -42.58 -19.54 0.52
N TYR A 15 -41.67 -18.96 -0.26
CA TYR A 15 -40.79 -17.88 0.21
C TYR A 15 -41.61 -16.59 0.29
N LEU A 16 -42.26 -16.40 1.44
CA LEU A 16 -42.75 -15.10 1.88
C LEU A 16 -41.80 -14.57 2.95
N SER A 17 -41.62 -13.26 2.90
CA SER A 17 -40.75 -12.43 3.72
C SER A 17 -40.81 -12.71 5.23
N GLU A 18 -39.72 -13.21 5.80
CA GLU A 18 -39.39 -13.03 7.22
C GLU A 18 -37.88 -12.81 7.33
N GLY A 19 -37.50 -11.55 7.58
CA GLY A 19 -36.13 -11.17 7.91
C GLY A 19 -35.78 -11.56 9.35
N ALA A 20 -34.48 -11.76 9.58
CA ALA A 20 -33.82 -11.83 10.88
C ALA A 20 -34.28 -12.96 11.82
N ASN A 21 -34.05 -14.23 11.44
CA ASN A 21 -33.71 -15.35 12.35
C ASN A 21 -33.59 -16.69 11.58
N ARG A 22 -32.81 -16.72 10.49
CA ARG A 22 -32.42 -18.01 9.91
C ARG A 22 -31.23 -18.56 10.67
N VAL A 23 -31.46 -19.55 11.52
CA VAL A 23 -30.39 -20.45 11.95
C VAL A 23 -30.08 -21.35 10.76
N VAL A 24 -29.20 -20.91 9.88
CA VAL A 24 -28.70 -21.73 8.77
C VAL A 24 -27.70 -22.72 9.36
N PRO A 25 -27.93 -24.04 9.26
CA PRO A 25 -26.94 -25.02 9.71
C PRO A 25 -25.63 -24.82 8.94
N ILE A 26 -24.52 -24.70 9.66
CA ILE A 26 -23.20 -24.62 9.04
C ILE A 26 -22.82 -26.02 8.59
N GLU A 27 -22.56 -26.15 7.29
CA GLU A 27 -22.12 -27.40 6.69
C GLU A 27 -20.61 -27.39 6.48
N TYR A 28 -19.98 -28.54 6.75
CA TYR A 28 -18.56 -28.77 6.54
C TYR A 28 -18.33 -29.86 5.49
N PRO A 29 -18.55 -29.57 4.19
CA PRO A 29 -18.29 -30.53 3.12
C PRO A 29 -16.93 -31.23 3.25
N ASP A 30 -16.91 -32.54 2.99
CA ASP A 30 -15.63 -33.24 2.82
C ASP A 30 -15.02 -32.84 1.47
N ILE A 31 -13.90 -32.11 1.54
CA ILE A 31 -13.20 -31.62 0.35
C ILE A 31 -12.12 -32.57 -0.18
N SER A 32 -11.90 -33.72 0.47
CA SER A 32 -10.82 -34.67 0.13
C SER A 32 -10.90 -35.22 -1.29
N GLN A 33 -12.10 -35.23 -1.88
CA GLN A 33 -12.36 -35.70 -3.24
C GLN A 33 -12.66 -34.56 -4.23
N LEU A 34 -12.60 -33.30 -3.79
CA LEU A 34 -12.84 -32.15 -4.67
C LEU A 34 -11.56 -31.74 -5.38
N ASP A 35 -11.60 -31.74 -6.71
CA ASP A 35 -10.61 -31.03 -7.52
C ASP A 35 -10.63 -29.52 -7.23
N ASP A 36 -9.59 -28.80 -7.70
CA ASP A 36 -9.41 -27.37 -7.42
C ASP A 36 -10.57 -26.51 -7.92
N ASP A 37 -11.17 -26.84 -9.07
CA ASP A 37 -12.30 -26.08 -9.59
C ASP A 37 -13.54 -26.21 -8.69
N LYS A 38 -13.87 -27.43 -8.25
CA LYS A 38 -15.01 -27.65 -7.35
C LYS A 38 -14.80 -27.07 -5.96
N PHE A 39 -13.58 -27.12 -5.44
CA PHE A 39 -13.27 -26.48 -4.16
C PHE A 39 -13.40 -24.96 -4.26
N LEU A 40 -12.87 -24.37 -5.33
CA LEU A 40 -13.04 -22.94 -5.57
C LEU A 40 -14.50 -22.55 -5.80
N ASP A 41 -15.30 -23.38 -6.48
CA ASP A 41 -16.75 -23.15 -6.62
C ASP A 41 -17.46 -23.07 -5.27
N LEU A 42 -17.12 -23.98 -4.34
CA LEU A 42 -17.64 -23.97 -2.96
C LEU A 42 -17.27 -22.67 -2.22
N VAL A 43 -15.99 -22.29 -2.24
CA VAL A 43 -15.49 -21.07 -1.58
C VAL A 43 -16.15 -19.83 -2.17
N GLN A 44 -16.18 -19.73 -3.49
CA GLN A 44 -16.72 -18.59 -4.22
C GLN A 44 -18.23 -18.45 -3.99
N LYS A 45 -18.99 -19.55 -4.04
CA LYS A 45 -20.44 -19.54 -3.79
C LYS A 45 -20.76 -19.11 -2.37
N LYS A 46 -20.02 -19.62 -1.38
CA LYS A 46 -20.20 -19.27 0.03
C LYS A 46 -19.91 -17.81 0.31
N ALA A 47 -18.83 -17.27 -0.25
CA ALA A 47 -18.55 -15.85 -0.16
C ALA A 47 -19.61 -14.99 -0.88
N PHE A 48 -20.14 -15.46 -2.02
CA PHE A 48 -21.24 -14.79 -2.72
C PHE A 48 -22.52 -14.69 -1.87
N GLU A 49 -22.83 -15.72 -1.07
CA GLU A 49 -24.05 -15.74 -0.24
C GLU A 49 -24.15 -14.52 0.71
N PHE A 50 -23.02 -13.93 1.13
CA PHE A 50 -23.00 -12.66 1.86
C PHE A 50 -23.66 -11.53 1.07
N PHE A 51 -23.23 -11.30 -0.17
CA PHE A 51 -23.77 -10.24 -1.04
C PHE A 51 -25.24 -10.46 -1.42
N TRP A 52 -25.71 -11.69 -1.30
CA TRP A 52 -27.10 -12.03 -1.56
C TRP A 52 -28.00 -11.80 -0.35
N TYR A 53 -27.62 -12.34 0.80
CA TYR A 53 -28.44 -12.40 2.02
C TYR A 53 -28.20 -11.23 2.97
N GLU A 54 -27.01 -10.62 2.98
CA GLU A 54 -26.68 -9.42 3.77
C GLU A 54 -26.88 -8.11 2.98
N ALA A 55 -27.68 -8.20 1.91
CA ALA A 55 -28.14 -7.06 1.14
C ALA A 55 -29.59 -6.71 1.51
N ASN A 56 -29.90 -5.42 1.58
CA ASN A 56 -31.25 -4.95 1.74
C ASN A 56 -31.95 -5.05 0.36
N PRO A 57 -33.00 -5.87 0.22
CA PRO A 57 -33.61 -6.14 -1.08
C PRO A 57 -34.39 -4.94 -1.65
N GLU A 58 -34.75 -3.95 -0.82
CA GLU A 58 -35.51 -2.77 -1.23
C GLU A 58 -34.62 -1.67 -1.82
N ASN A 59 -33.43 -1.47 -1.25
CA ASN A 59 -32.51 -0.39 -1.62
C ASN A 59 -31.18 -0.87 -2.22
N GLY A 60 -30.87 -2.16 -2.15
CA GLY A 60 -29.66 -2.75 -2.71
C GLY A 60 -28.38 -2.47 -1.93
N LEU A 61 -28.45 -1.76 -0.79
CA LEU A 61 -27.30 -1.59 0.10
C LEU A 61 -26.85 -2.96 0.62
N ILE A 62 -25.54 -3.11 0.81
CA ILE A 62 -24.92 -4.34 1.29
C ILE A 62 -24.13 -4.00 2.55
N LYS A 63 -24.25 -4.84 3.57
CA LYS A 63 -23.53 -4.64 4.83
C LYS A 63 -22.04 -4.51 4.59
N ASP A 64 -21.40 -3.75 5.47
CA ASP A 64 -19.94 -3.73 5.57
C ASP A 64 -19.42 -5.06 6.13
N ARG A 65 -20.09 -5.56 7.17
CA ARG A 65 -19.71 -6.80 7.87
C ARG A 65 -20.92 -7.55 8.40
N ALA A 66 -20.75 -8.84 8.63
CA ALA A 66 -21.76 -9.71 9.22
C ALA A 66 -21.14 -10.79 10.11
N ASN A 67 -21.87 -11.24 11.13
CA ASN A 67 -21.52 -12.43 11.89
C ASN A 67 -21.62 -13.69 11.01
N ASN A 68 -20.61 -14.56 11.08
CA ASN A 68 -20.49 -15.73 10.21
C ASN A 68 -21.00 -17.04 10.87
N PHE A 69 -21.36 -17.01 12.17
CA PHE A 69 -21.70 -18.22 12.94
C PHE A 69 -23.04 -18.16 13.67
N GLY A 70 -23.72 -17.00 13.69
CA GLY A 70 -24.88 -16.79 14.52
C GLY A 70 -25.72 -15.59 14.09
N PRO A 71 -26.63 -15.14 14.97
CA PRO A 71 -27.47 -13.97 14.70
C PRO A 71 -26.62 -12.74 14.43
N ASP A 72 -27.05 -11.95 13.44
CA ASP A 72 -26.35 -10.75 13.01
C ASP A 72 -27.15 -9.49 13.37
N ASP A 73 -26.51 -8.55 14.05
CA ASP A 73 -27.09 -7.28 14.47
C ASP A 73 -26.47 -6.05 13.79
N TYR A 74 -25.49 -6.24 12.89
CA TYR A 74 -24.90 -5.15 12.13
C TYR A 74 -25.93 -4.44 11.25
N LYS A 75 -25.91 -3.10 11.30
CA LYS A 75 -26.80 -2.20 10.55
C LYS A 75 -26.04 -1.18 9.69
N ILE A 76 -24.78 -1.46 9.42
CA ILE A 76 -23.88 -0.58 8.65
C ILE A 76 -23.69 -1.17 7.26
N ALA A 77 -23.94 -0.37 6.22
CA ALA A 77 -23.59 -0.66 4.85
C ALA A 77 -22.35 0.14 4.43
N SER A 78 -21.57 -0.40 3.50
CA SER A 78 -20.44 0.28 2.87
C SER A 78 -20.66 0.40 1.36
N SER A 79 -20.34 1.56 0.78
CA SER A 79 -20.41 1.76 -0.67
C SER A 79 -19.43 0.86 -1.44
N ALA A 80 -18.23 0.58 -0.89
CA ALA A 80 -17.31 -0.39 -1.49
C ALA A 80 -17.90 -1.79 -1.51
N SER A 81 -18.49 -2.26 -0.39
CA SER A 81 -19.15 -3.58 -0.31
C SER A 81 -20.23 -3.74 -1.39
N VAL A 82 -21.00 -2.67 -1.66
CA VAL A 82 -21.97 -2.65 -2.77
C VAL A 82 -21.28 -2.83 -4.13
N GLY A 83 -20.13 -2.18 -4.38
CA GLY A 83 -19.37 -2.34 -5.63
C GLY A 83 -18.91 -3.78 -5.89
N PHE A 84 -18.34 -4.43 -4.87
CA PHE A 84 -18.00 -5.84 -4.93
C PHE A 84 -19.23 -6.73 -5.14
N GLY A 85 -20.33 -6.42 -4.44
CA GLY A 85 -21.57 -7.17 -4.54
C GLY A 85 -22.24 -7.08 -5.91
N LEU A 86 -22.26 -5.91 -6.54
CA LEU A 86 -22.79 -5.71 -7.89
C LEU A 86 -22.12 -6.66 -8.91
N THR A 87 -20.79 -6.75 -8.84
CA THR A 87 -20.03 -7.68 -9.69
C THR A 87 -20.33 -9.13 -9.29
N SER A 88 -20.35 -9.44 -8.00
CA SER A 88 -20.61 -10.78 -7.46
C SER A 88 -22.00 -11.32 -7.85
N ILE A 89 -23.03 -10.48 -7.92
CA ILE A 89 -24.38 -10.83 -8.38
C ILE A 89 -24.36 -11.29 -9.84
N CYS A 90 -23.64 -10.57 -10.71
CA CYS A 90 -23.50 -10.97 -12.12
C CYS A 90 -22.69 -12.27 -12.29
N ILE A 91 -21.69 -12.49 -11.44
CA ILE A 91 -20.95 -13.77 -11.37
C ILE A 91 -21.93 -14.89 -11.00
N ALA A 92 -22.75 -14.69 -9.97
CA ALA A 92 -23.72 -15.68 -9.53
C ALA A 92 -24.77 -16.02 -10.59
N GLU A 93 -25.23 -15.02 -11.36
CA GLU A 93 -26.07 -15.25 -12.54
C GLU A 93 -25.34 -16.13 -13.56
N LYS A 94 -24.09 -15.80 -13.92
CA LYS A 94 -23.32 -16.57 -14.91
C LYS A 94 -23.05 -18.00 -14.46
N ARG A 95 -22.84 -18.21 -13.16
CA ARG A 95 -22.64 -19.50 -12.52
C ARG A 95 -23.95 -20.27 -12.29
N GLY A 96 -25.11 -19.64 -12.53
CA GLY A 96 -26.42 -20.26 -12.33
C GLY A 96 -26.80 -20.48 -10.87
N TRP A 97 -26.21 -19.72 -9.94
CA TRP A 97 -26.57 -19.77 -8.52
C TRP A 97 -27.86 -19.03 -8.21
N ILE A 98 -28.19 -18.02 -9.02
CA ILE A 98 -29.44 -17.24 -9.00
C ILE A 98 -29.96 -17.06 -10.44
N SER A 99 -31.24 -16.69 -10.60
CA SER A 99 -31.82 -16.45 -11.92
C SER A 99 -31.37 -15.10 -12.51
N HIS A 100 -31.46 -14.97 -13.84
CA HIS A 100 -31.22 -13.70 -14.54
C HIS A 100 -32.16 -12.59 -14.04
N GLU A 101 -33.45 -12.92 -13.87
CA GLU A 101 -34.47 -11.96 -13.42
C GLU A 101 -34.18 -11.45 -12.00
N GLU A 102 -33.78 -12.35 -11.09
CA GLU A 102 -33.39 -12.02 -9.72
C GLU A 102 -32.15 -11.12 -9.69
N ALA A 103 -31.12 -11.48 -10.45
CA ALA A 103 -29.87 -10.72 -10.55
C ALA A 103 -30.10 -9.32 -11.14
N TYR A 104 -30.74 -9.25 -12.30
CA TYR A 104 -31.04 -7.99 -13.00
C TYR A 104 -31.88 -7.05 -12.12
N SER A 105 -32.90 -7.57 -11.45
CA SER A 105 -33.77 -6.76 -10.59
C SER A 105 -33.01 -6.20 -9.38
N ARG A 106 -32.14 -7.00 -8.75
CA ARG A 106 -31.30 -6.55 -7.63
C ARG A 106 -30.35 -5.44 -8.07
N VAL A 107 -29.64 -5.63 -9.19
CA VAL A 107 -28.70 -4.63 -9.73
C VAL A 107 -29.44 -3.34 -10.09
N LEU A 108 -30.56 -3.43 -10.81
CA LEU A 108 -31.33 -2.26 -11.23
C LEU A 108 -31.85 -1.45 -10.04
N ASN A 109 -32.40 -2.10 -9.01
CA ASN A 109 -32.91 -1.43 -7.82
C ASN A 109 -31.78 -0.73 -7.04
N THR A 110 -30.62 -1.38 -6.94
CA THR A 110 -29.42 -0.80 -6.30
C THR A 110 -29.00 0.48 -7.00
N LEU A 111 -28.86 0.46 -8.33
CA LEU A 111 -28.45 1.64 -9.10
C LEU A 111 -29.48 2.76 -9.05
N LYS A 112 -30.79 2.44 -9.09
CA LYS A 112 -31.86 3.43 -8.87
C LYS A 112 -31.75 4.10 -7.51
N PHE A 113 -31.53 3.33 -6.45
CA PHE A 113 -31.34 3.89 -5.11
C PHE A 113 -30.13 4.81 -5.04
N PHE A 114 -28.97 4.39 -5.58
CA PHE A 114 -27.76 5.21 -5.60
C PHE A 114 -27.94 6.50 -6.40
N LYS A 115 -28.67 6.44 -7.51
CA LYS A 115 -28.95 7.59 -8.36
C LYS A 115 -29.87 8.60 -7.67
N GLU A 116 -30.96 8.11 -7.10
CA GLU A 116 -32.10 8.94 -6.69
C GLU A 116 -32.10 9.32 -5.20
N LYS A 117 -31.56 8.46 -4.33
CA LYS A 117 -31.74 8.57 -2.86
C LYS A 117 -30.45 8.63 -2.07
N MET A 118 -29.41 7.93 -2.50
CA MET A 118 -28.15 7.88 -1.76
C MET A 118 -27.49 9.27 -1.72
N LYS A 119 -27.13 9.72 -0.51
CA LYS A 119 -26.48 11.01 -0.31
C LYS A 119 -25.08 11.01 -0.92
N ARG A 120 -24.75 12.11 -1.58
CA ARG A 120 -23.48 12.31 -2.27
C ARG A 120 -23.10 13.79 -2.27
N GLU A 121 -21.80 14.05 -2.39
CA GLU A 121 -21.23 15.39 -2.53
C GLU A 121 -20.27 15.37 -3.72
N PHE A 122 -20.43 16.32 -4.64
CA PHE A 122 -19.65 16.34 -5.90
C PHE A 122 -19.75 15.04 -6.70
N GLY A 123 -20.87 14.33 -6.57
CA GLY A 123 -21.09 12.99 -7.14
C GLY A 123 -20.43 11.83 -6.38
N PHE A 124 -19.59 12.08 -5.37
CA PHE A 124 -18.97 11.05 -4.53
C PHE A 124 -19.88 10.61 -3.38
N TYR A 125 -19.85 9.32 -3.06
CA TYR A 125 -20.68 8.70 -2.03
C TYR A 125 -19.95 8.58 -0.68
N TYR A 126 -20.76 8.49 0.38
CA TYR A 126 -20.26 8.24 1.73
C TYR A 126 -19.70 6.82 1.86
N HIS A 127 -18.65 6.67 2.67
CA HIS A 127 -18.05 5.38 3.00
C HIS A 127 -19.08 4.47 3.69
N PHE A 128 -19.59 4.89 4.85
CA PHE A 128 -20.55 4.14 5.65
C PHE A 128 -21.90 4.82 5.78
N VAL A 129 -22.95 4.05 5.56
CA VAL A 129 -24.34 4.50 5.70
C VAL A 129 -25.17 3.51 6.52
N HIS A 130 -26.29 3.98 7.05
CA HIS A 130 -27.26 3.12 7.70
C HIS A 130 -27.96 2.22 6.68
N MET A 131 -27.98 0.91 6.94
CA MET A 131 -28.43 -0.15 6.02
C MET A 131 -29.85 0.06 5.46
N ASP A 132 -30.76 0.56 6.29
CA ASP A 132 -32.17 0.67 5.91
C ASP A 132 -32.49 1.97 5.16
N THR A 133 -31.75 3.04 5.44
CA THR A 133 -32.11 4.40 5.00
C THR A 133 -31.14 4.99 3.98
N GLY A 134 -29.88 4.53 3.94
CA GLY A 134 -28.82 5.16 3.16
C GLY A 134 -28.32 6.48 3.75
N GLU A 135 -28.73 6.82 4.99
CA GLU A 135 -28.24 8.01 5.68
C GLU A 135 -26.78 7.82 6.12
N PRO A 136 -25.89 8.79 5.89
CA PRO A 136 -24.51 8.75 6.35
C PRO A 136 -24.41 8.55 7.85
N LEU A 137 -23.48 7.69 8.28
CA LEU A 137 -23.19 7.55 9.70
C LEU A 137 -22.47 8.80 10.22
N ARG A 138 -22.65 9.09 11.51
CA ARG A 138 -22.20 10.33 12.16
C ARG A 138 -20.72 10.70 11.95
N LYS A 139 -19.84 9.75 11.67
CA LYS A 139 -18.40 10.01 11.44
C LYS A 139 -17.95 9.66 10.03
N SER A 140 -18.87 9.28 9.14
CA SER A 140 -18.52 8.88 7.78
C SER A 140 -18.18 10.09 6.94
N GLU A 141 -17.04 10.03 6.29
CA GLU A 141 -16.63 10.88 5.20
C GLU A 141 -17.31 10.47 3.88
N VAL A 142 -17.30 11.40 2.93
CA VAL A 142 -17.41 11.11 1.50
C VAL A 142 -16.07 10.56 1.05
N SER A 143 -16.04 9.32 0.56
CA SER A 143 -14.80 8.61 0.26
C SER A 143 -14.57 8.51 -1.24
N SER A 144 -13.36 8.90 -1.67
CA SER A 144 -12.95 8.81 -3.06
C SER A 144 -12.76 7.36 -3.53
N ILE A 145 -12.13 6.51 -2.71
CA ILE A 145 -11.83 5.13 -3.08
C ILE A 145 -13.07 4.23 -3.01
N ASP A 146 -13.92 4.37 -1.99
CA ASP A 146 -15.13 3.55 -1.88
C ASP A 146 -16.12 3.89 -3.00
N THR A 147 -16.19 5.16 -3.40
CA THR A 147 -16.92 5.58 -4.60
C THR A 147 -16.35 4.92 -5.86
N ALA A 148 -15.02 4.89 -6.03
CA ALA A 148 -14.39 4.25 -7.17
C ALA A 148 -14.65 2.74 -7.23
N LEU A 149 -14.62 2.04 -6.08
CA LEU A 149 -14.93 0.61 -5.98
C LEU A 149 -16.41 0.33 -6.28
N PHE A 150 -17.33 1.17 -5.79
CA PHE A 150 -18.73 1.14 -6.18
C PHE A 150 -18.92 1.28 -7.70
N LEU A 151 -18.26 2.29 -8.29
CA LEU A 151 -18.35 2.55 -9.73
C LEU A 151 -17.73 1.45 -10.57
N ALA A 152 -16.69 0.78 -10.09
CA ALA A 152 -16.14 -0.40 -10.74
C ALA A 152 -17.20 -1.49 -10.89
N GLY A 153 -17.94 -1.78 -9.82
CA GLY A 153 -19.09 -2.70 -9.86
C GLY A 153 -20.23 -2.22 -10.76
N ALA A 154 -20.60 -0.95 -10.69
CA ALA A 154 -21.67 -0.39 -11.50
C ALA A 154 -21.34 -0.43 -13.01
N LEU A 155 -20.12 -0.03 -13.39
CA LEU A 155 -19.66 -0.04 -14.78
C LEU A 155 -19.44 -1.46 -15.30
N PHE A 156 -19.06 -2.41 -14.43
CA PHE A 156 -19.10 -3.83 -14.78
C PHE A 156 -20.52 -4.27 -15.17
N CYS A 157 -21.51 -3.97 -14.32
CA CYS A 157 -22.92 -4.27 -14.60
C CYS A 157 -23.41 -3.59 -15.88
N ALA A 158 -22.91 -2.39 -16.20
CA ALA A 158 -23.26 -1.69 -17.44
C ALA A 158 -22.85 -2.48 -18.68
N GLU A 159 -21.64 -3.04 -18.70
CA GLU A 159 -21.17 -3.86 -19.81
C GLU A 159 -21.79 -5.27 -19.80
N PHE A 160 -22.13 -5.80 -18.62
CA PHE A 160 -22.80 -7.10 -18.47
C PHE A 160 -24.24 -7.06 -19.02
N TYR A 161 -25.02 -6.04 -18.66
CA TYR A 161 -26.41 -5.83 -19.12
C TYR A 161 -26.50 -4.75 -20.21
N LYS A 162 -25.59 -4.78 -21.18
CA LYS A 162 -25.57 -3.83 -22.28
C LYS A 162 -26.90 -3.78 -23.04
N GLY A 163 -27.36 -2.57 -23.38
CA GLY A 163 -28.62 -2.28 -24.04
C GLY A 163 -29.82 -2.09 -23.11
N THR A 164 -29.61 -2.05 -21.79
CA THR A 164 -30.69 -2.02 -20.79
C THR A 164 -30.68 -0.75 -19.93
N GLU A 165 -31.66 -0.62 -19.03
CA GLU A 165 -31.72 0.49 -18.06
C GLU A 165 -30.54 0.46 -17.08
N VAL A 166 -30.00 -0.73 -16.76
CA VAL A 166 -28.81 -0.87 -15.90
C VAL A 166 -27.60 -0.18 -16.53
N GLU A 167 -27.35 -0.39 -17.83
CA GLU A 167 -26.27 0.29 -18.55
C GLU A 167 -26.41 1.81 -18.45
N LYS A 168 -27.60 2.31 -18.74
CA LYS A 168 -27.87 3.75 -18.74
C LYS A 168 -27.62 4.35 -17.35
N LEU A 169 -28.19 3.78 -16.29
CA LEU A 169 -28.06 4.29 -14.93
C LEU A 169 -26.62 4.25 -14.42
N ALA A 170 -25.92 3.13 -14.61
CA ALA A 170 -24.53 3.01 -14.19
C ALA A 170 -23.62 4.06 -14.86
N ARG A 171 -23.80 4.28 -16.17
CA ARG A 171 -23.08 5.33 -16.90
C ARG A 171 -23.46 6.72 -16.41
N GLU A 172 -24.75 7.01 -16.21
CA GLU A 172 -25.19 8.30 -15.68
C GLU A 172 -24.64 8.61 -14.29
N ILE A 173 -24.55 7.61 -13.40
CA ILE A 173 -23.96 7.78 -12.06
C ILE A 173 -22.47 8.11 -12.19
N TYR A 174 -21.72 7.38 -13.02
CA TYR A 174 -20.30 7.65 -13.26
C TYR A 174 -20.04 9.05 -13.84
N LEU A 175 -20.89 9.51 -14.77
CA LEU A 175 -20.76 10.82 -15.42
C LEU A 175 -21.03 12.00 -14.48
N GLU A 176 -21.73 11.79 -13.37
CA GLU A 176 -22.01 12.83 -12.36
C GLU A 176 -20.89 13.04 -11.35
N VAL A 177 -19.85 12.19 -11.35
CA VAL A 177 -18.74 12.31 -10.41
C VAL A 177 -17.79 13.41 -10.86
N GLU A 178 -17.64 14.44 -10.02
CA GLU A 178 -16.78 15.60 -10.29
C GLU A 178 -15.33 15.32 -9.85
N TRP A 179 -14.61 14.43 -10.56
CA TRP A 179 -13.28 13.97 -10.14
C TRP A 179 -12.25 15.09 -9.98
N ASP A 180 -12.35 16.15 -10.79
CA ASP A 180 -11.52 17.35 -10.69
C ASP A 180 -11.65 18.08 -9.36
N LYS A 181 -12.81 18.00 -8.69
CA LYS A 181 -13.00 18.53 -7.32
C LYS A 181 -12.15 17.80 -6.31
N MET A 182 -12.03 16.47 -6.42
CA MET A 182 -11.29 15.63 -5.49
C MET A 182 -9.76 15.80 -5.61
N LEU A 183 -9.26 16.41 -6.70
CA LEU A 183 -7.87 16.89 -6.73
C LEU A 183 -7.63 18.01 -5.71
N ASN A 184 -8.64 18.80 -5.37
CA ASN A 184 -8.52 19.92 -4.43
C ASN A 184 -7.26 20.78 -4.72
N GLN A 185 -7.07 21.16 -5.99
CA GLN A 185 -5.93 21.96 -6.49
C GLN A 185 -4.53 21.31 -6.38
N GLY A 186 -4.43 20.06 -5.94
CA GLY A 186 -3.18 19.29 -5.94
C GLY A 186 -2.98 18.44 -7.20
N THR A 187 -1.89 17.67 -7.22
CA THR A 187 -1.53 16.78 -8.35
C THR A 187 -1.89 15.30 -8.13
N THR A 188 -2.24 14.94 -6.89
CA THR A 188 -2.77 13.62 -6.49
C THR A 188 -4.23 13.76 -6.03
N LEU A 189 -4.99 12.68 -5.81
CA LEU A 189 -6.38 12.80 -5.31
C LEU A 189 -6.43 12.84 -3.78
N SER A 190 -7.27 13.69 -3.19
CA SER A 190 -7.60 13.63 -1.75
C SER A 190 -8.31 12.32 -1.43
N MET A 191 -8.10 11.79 -0.23
CA MET A 191 -8.78 10.56 0.21
C MET A 191 -10.29 10.74 0.36
N GLY A 192 -10.77 11.95 0.62
CA GLY A 192 -12.20 12.20 0.73
C GLY A 192 -12.55 13.62 1.16
N TRP A 193 -13.79 13.79 1.58
CA TRP A 193 -14.32 15.06 2.04
C TRP A 193 -15.20 14.88 3.28
N LYS A 194 -15.00 15.73 4.28
CA LYS A 194 -15.75 15.76 5.53
C LYS A 194 -16.84 16.84 5.49
N PRO A 195 -18.12 16.50 5.72
CA PRO A 195 -19.18 17.49 5.79
C PRO A 195 -19.04 18.48 6.95
N SER A 196 -19.69 19.64 6.81
CA SER A 196 -19.63 20.78 7.73
C SER A 196 -20.01 20.49 9.18
N HIS A 197 -20.71 19.38 9.44
CA HIS A 197 -21.08 18.95 10.80
C HIS A 197 -20.03 18.05 11.46
N LEU A 198 -18.96 17.66 10.76
CA LEU A 198 -17.82 16.92 11.31
C LEU A 198 -16.71 17.88 11.79
N PRO A 199 -15.84 17.44 12.71
CA PRO A 199 -14.60 18.14 13.02
C PRO A 199 -13.72 18.28 11.76
N GLU A 200 -13.08 19.44 11.60
CA GLU A 200 -12.20 19.75 10.45
C GLU A 200 -12.89 19.49 9.10
N PRO A 201 -14.01 20.19 8.81
CA PRO A 201 -14.76 19.98 7.58
C PRO A 201 -13.97 20.47 6.36
N GLY A 202 -14.22 19.85 5.21
CA GLY A 202 -13.49 20.08 3.97
C GLY A 202 -12.81 18.83 3.45
N PHE A 203 -11.94 19.00 2.45
CA PHE A 203 -11.17 17.88 1.90
C PHE A 203 -10.21 17.32 2.94
N ILE A 204 -10.11 16.00 3.00
CA ILE A 204 -9.16 15.28 3.83
C ILE A 204 -7.74 15.62 3.35
N THR A 205 -6.85 15.89 4.31
CA THR A 205 -5.45 16.26 4.05
C THR A 205 -4.65 15.11 3.46
N ASP A 206 -4.93 13.88 3.88
CA ASP A 206 -4.35 12.66 3.31
C ASP A 206 -4.73 12.48 1.83
N ARG A 207 -3.76 11.98 1.06
CA ARG A 207 -3.85 11.87 -0.39
C ARG A 207 -3.41 10.50 -0.87
N TRP A 208 -3.93 10.10 -2.02
CA TRP A 208 -3.48 8.93 -2.77
C TRP A 208 -2.16 9.23 -3.51
N SER A 209 -1.10 9.53 -2.75
CA SER A 209 0.20 10.01 -3.28
C SER A 209 1.27 8.95 -3.41
N TYR A 210 0.96 7.68 -3.15
CA TYR A 210 1.87 6.56 -3.30
C TYR A 210 1.11 5.32 -3.77
N TYR A 211 1.84 4.31 -4.28
CA TYR A 211 1.25 3.06 -4.75
C TYR A 211 0.39 2.41 -3.66
N SER A 212 -0.88 2.16 -4.00
CA SER A 212 -1.90 1.62 -3.10
C SER A 212 -3.01 0.95 -3.94
N GLU A 213 -4.14 0.62 -3.32
CA GLU A 213 -5.37 0.17 -3.98
C GLU A 213 -5.96 1.17 -5.00
N ALA A 214 -5.46 2.41 -5.04
CA ALA A 214 -6.06 3.54 -5.74
C ALA A 214 -5.81 3.62 -7.26
N MET A 215 -5.15 2.63 -7.88
CA MET A 215 -4.94 2.67 -9.34
C MET A 215 -6.26 2.77 -10.12
N ILE A 216 -7.29 2.02 -9.70
CA ILE A 216 -8.63 2.07 -10.30
C ILE A 216 -9.29 3.44 -10.13
N LEU A 217 -9.08 4.10 -8.99
CA LEU A 217 -9.56 5.46 -8.73
C LEU A 217 -8.95 6.44 -9.75
N TYR A 218 -7.63 6.40 -9.95
CA TYR A 218 -6.98 7.27 -10.94
C TYR A 218 -7.44 6.99 -12.37
N LEU A 219 -7.55 5.71 -12.77
CA LEU A 219 -7.98 5.36 -14.12
C LEU A 219 -9.44 5.75 -14.39
N LEU A 220 -10.33 5.59 -13.41
CA LEU A 220 -11.71 6.07 -13.51
C LEU A 220 -11.76 7.61 -13.61
N ALA A 221 -10.97 8.33 -12.81
CA ALA A 221 -10.91 9.78 -12.85
C ALA A 221 -10.36 10.34 -14.17
N ILE A 222 -9.28 9.77 -14.70
CA ILE A 222 -8.67 10.17 -15.98
C ILE A 222 -9.59 9.80 -17.16
N GLY A 223 -10.30 8.68 -17.06
CA GLY A 223 -11.22 8.19 -18.08
C GLY A 223 -12.50 9.01 -18.23
N SER A 224 -12.82 9.85 -17.23
CA SER A 224 -14.09 10.57 -17.17
C SER A 224 -14.25 11.55 -18.34
N PRO A 225 -15.36 11.53 -19.08
CA PRO A 225 -15.59 12.47 -20.17
C PRO A 225 -16.21 13.80 -19.71
N THR A 226 -16.69 13.91 -18.47
CA THR A 226 -17.37 15.10 -17.93
C THR A 226 -16.47 15.90 -16.99
N HIS A 227 -15.81 15.21 -16.07
CA HIS A 227 -14.97 15.83 -15.03
C HIS A 227 -13.61 15.12 -14.92
N PRO A 228 -12.81 15.04 -16.01
CA PRO A 228 -11.52 14.36 -15.96
C PRO A 228 -10.51 15.07 -15.08
N ILE A 229 -9.64 14.29 -14.44
CA ILE A 229 -8.34 14.80 -13.98
C ILE A 229 -7.30 14.73 -15.10
N PRO A 230 -6.24 15.57 -15.09
CA PRO A 230 -5.14 15.45 -16.04
C PRO A 230 -4.48 14.07 -15.99
N LYS A 231 -4.08 13.53 -17.14
CA LYS A 231 -3.40 12.23 -17.21
C LYS A 231 -2.06 12.24 -16.47
N GLU A 232 -1.44 13.41 -16.35
CA GLU A 232 -0.18 13.65 -15.66
C GLU A 232 -0.27 13.23 -14.19
N CYS A 233 -1.46 13.32 -13.56
CA CYS A 233 -1.70 12.86 -12.20
C CYS A 233 -1.38 11.38 -11.98
N TRP A 234 -1.40 10.54 -13.03
CA TRP A 234 -0.95 9.14 -12.96
C TRP A 234 0.54 9.01 -12.60
N PHE A 235 1.36 9.99 -12.96
CA PHE A 235 2.81 9.96 -12.75
C PHE A 235 3.23 10.68 -11.46
N GLU A 236 2.29 11.27 -10.73
CA GLU A 236 2.54 12.11 -9.55
C GLU A 236 2.57 11.31 -8.25
N TRP A 237 1.91 10.15 -8.19
CA TRP A 237 1.99 9.27 -7.03
C TRP A 237 3.25 8.40 -7.09
N GLU A 238 3.88 8.23 -5.93
CA GLU A 238 5.14 7.53 -5.77
C GLU A 238 5.01 6.03 -6.02
N ARG A 239 6.01 5.46 -6.69
CA ARG A 239 6.15 4.01 -6.91
C ARG A 239 7.39 3.53 -6.18
N PRO A 240 7.38 3.45 -4.84
CA PRO A 240 8.57 3.06 -4.11
C PRO A 240 8.92 1.62 -4.46
N ILE A 241 9.99 1.42 -5.24
CA ILE A 241 10.51 0.09 -5.47
C ILE A 241 11.19 -0.34 -4.17
N ARG A 242 11.02 -1.59 -3.77
CA ARG A 242 11.72 -2.24 -2.66
C ARG A 242 12.00 -3.69 -3.00
N LYS A 243 12.92 -4.30 -2.27
CA LYS A 243 13.32 -5.69 -2.45
C LYS A 243 13.19 -6.47 -1.15
N TYR A 244 12.69 -7.70 -1.24
CA TYR A 244 12.74 -8.69 -0.16
C TYR A 244 13.18 -10.01 -0.76
N LYS A 245 14.38 -10.47 -0.39
CA LYS A 245 15.04 -11.61 -1.05
C LYS A 245 15.02 -11.43 -2.57
N ASP A 246 14.49 -12.36 -3.35
CA ASP A 246 14.48 -12.26 -4.82
C ASP A 246 13.29 -11.47 -5.38
N PHE A 247 12.40 -10.96 -4.52
CA PHE A 247 11.19 -10.24 -4.93
C PHE A 247 11.44 -8.74 -4.95
N VAL A 248 11.44 -8.16 -6.15
CA VAL A 248 11.45 -6.71 -6.38
C VAL A 248 10.05 -6.27 -6.74
N VAL A 249 9.52 -5.27 -6.02
CA VAL A 249 8.16 -4.77 -6.19
C VAL A 249 8.11 -3.26 -6.00
N VAL A 250 7.16 -2.60 -6.67
CA VAL A 250 6.58 -1.35 -6.16
C VAL A 250 5.79 -1.71 -4.91
N SER A 251 6.21 -1.19 -3.76
CA SER A 251 5.86 -1.74 -2.46
C SER A 251 4.64 -1.09 -1.82
N PHE A 252 3.73 -1.95 -1.40
CA PHE A 252 2.77 -1.70 -0.33
C PHE A 252 2.67 -2.99 0.50
N PRO A 253 2.68 -2.93 1.85
CA PRO A 253 2.88 -4.13 2.66
C PRO A 253 1.68 -5.08 2.72
N ALA A 254 0.45 -4.55 2.70
CA ALA A 254 -0.77 -5.35 2.78
C ALA A 254 -1.23 -5.80 1.37
N LEU A 255 -1.67 -7.04 1.22
CA LEU A 255 -1.96 -7.60 -0.11
C LEU A 255 -3.19 -6.97 -0.80
N PHE A 256 -4.16 -6.43 -0.07
CA PHE A 256 -5.34 -5.82 -0.69
C PHE A 256 -5.00 -4.71 -1.70
N ALA A 257 -3.94 -3.93 -1.43
CA ALA A 257 -3.46 -2.88 -2.32
C ALA A 257 -2.95 -3.40 -3.67
N HIS A 258 -2.44 -4.64 -3.70
CA HIS A 258 -2.00 -5.33 -4.92
C HIS A 258 -3.16 -6.08 -5.63
N GLN A 259 -4.34 -6.13 -5.01
CA GLN A 259 -5.49 -6.92 -5.46
C GLN A 259 -6.58 -6.03 -6.05
N TYR A 260 -7.08 -5.04 -5.31
CA TYR A 260 -8.40 -4.42 -5.58
C TYR A 260 -8.52 -3.86 -6.99
N SER A 261 -7.53 -3.11 -7.46
CA SER A 261 -7.55 -2.57 -8.82
C SER A 261 -7.51 -3.67 -9.89
N HIS A 262 -6.75 -4.75 -9.65
CA HIS A 262 -6.62 -5.90 -10.55
C HIS A 262 -7.85 -6.79 -10.58
N LEU A 263 -8.78 -6.68 -9.62
CA LEU A 263 -10.01 -7.48 -9.64
C LEU A 263 -10.90 -7.09 -10.83
N TRP A 264 -10.91 -5.81 -11.20
CA TRP A 264 -11.68 -5.32 -12.35
C TRP A 264 -10.80 -5.07 -13.57
N ILE A 265 -9.62 -4.48 -13.40
CA ILE A 265 -8.77 -4.08 -14.53
C ILE A 265 -7.78 -5.20 -14.88
N ASP A 266 -7.78 -5.63 -16.13
CA ASP A 266 -6.85 -6.63 -16.62
C ASP A 266 -5.49 -6.02 -16.98
N PHE A 267 -4.56 -6.04 -16.02
CA PHE A 267 -3.18 -5.61 -16.22
C PHE A 267 -2.27 -6.67 -16.84
N ARG A 268 -2.75 -7.89 -17.14
CA ARG A 268 -1.91 -8.94 -17.73
C ARG A 268 -1.33 -8.51 -19.06
N ASN A 269 -0.04 -8.81 -19.25
CA ASN A 269 0.73 -8.48 -20.45
C ASN A 269 0.70 -6.98 -20.79
N LYS A 270 0.64 -6.11 -19.78
CA LYS A 270 0.63 -4.64 -19.96
C LYS A 270 1.60 -3.96 -19.00
N ASN A 271 2.18 -2.85 -19.45
CA ASN A 271 2.99 -1.95 -18.63
C ASN A 271 2.72 -0.50 -19.03
N ASP A 272 2.90 0.44 -18.11
CA ASP A 272 2.83 1.89 -18.36
C ASP A 272 4.20 2.51 -18.70
N GLY A 273 5.20 1.65 -18.96
CA GLY A 273 6.60 2.02 -19.13
C GLY A 273 7.39 2.24 -17.84
N ILE A 274 6.75 2.17 -16.68
CA ILE A 274 7.39 2.18 -15.36
C ILE A 274 7.27 0.80 -14.72
N CYS A 275 6.07 0.21 -14.73
CA CYS A 275 5.77 -1.04 -14.04
C CYS A 275 4.86 -1.95 -14.87
N ASP A 276 5.13 -3.26 -14.82
CA ASP A 276 4.16 -4.31 -15.10
C ASP A 276 3.45 -4.64 -13.78
N TYR A 277 2.27 -4.06 -13.57
CA TYR A 277 1.57 -4.18 -12.30
C TYR A 277 1.04 -5.58 -12.02
N PHE A 278 0.79 -6.41 -13.04
CA PHE A 278 0.35 -7.79 -12.82
C PHE A 278 1.52 -8.64 -12.32
N LYS A 279 2.70 -8.51 -12.96
CA LYS A 279 3.93 -9.12 -12.49
C LYS A 279 4.36 -8.61 -11.12
N ASN A 280 4.19 -7.30 -10.86
CA ASN A 280 4.41 -6.71 -9.54
C ASN A 280 3.57 -7.39 -8.45
N SER A 281 2.27 -7.55 -8.68
CA SER A 281 1.38 -8.20 -7.72
C SER A 281 1.71 -9.67 -7.50
N ILE A 282 2.12 -10.41 -8.54
CA ILE A 282 2.65 -11.79 -8.38
C ILE A 282 3.85 -11.78 -7.42
N ASN A 283 4.83 -10.90 -7.66
CA ASN A 283 6.02 -10.80 -6.81
C ASN A 283 5.66 -10.39 -5.37
N ALA A 284 4.72 -9.45 -5.18
CA ALA A 284 4.27 -9.02 -3.87
C ALA A 284 3.55 -10.14 -3.10
N THR A 285 2.69 -10.91 -3.77
CA THR A 285 2.04 -12.10 -3.22
C THR A 285 3.06 -13.15 -2.80
N LEU A 286 4.05 -13.45 -3.65
CA LEU A 286 5.10 -14.42 -3.33
C LEU A 286 6.02 -13.94 -2.21
N ALA A 287 6.33 -12.64 -2.14
CA ALA A 287 7.10 -12.05 -1.05
C ALA A 287 6.34 -12.15 0.29
N ASN A 288 5.05 -11.83 0.30
CA ASN A 288 4.19 -11.95 1.47
C ASN A 288 4.13 -13.39 1.98
N ARG A 289 3.96 -14.36 1.08
CA ARG A 289 4.04 -15.79 1.40
C ARG A 289 5.41 -16.17 1.95
N GLN A 290 6.49 -15.75 1.29
CA GLN A 290 7.85 -16.09 1.70
C GLN A 290 8.17 -15.53 3.08
N PHE A 291 7.70 -14.32 3.40
CA PHE A 291 7.84 -13.73 4.71
C PHE A 291 7.16 -14.55 5.82
N CYS A 292 5.94 -15.05 5.58
CA CYS A 292 5.28 -15.97 6.50
C CYS A 292 6.11 -17.24 6.70
N ILE A 293 6.62 -17.85 5.62
CA ILE A 293 7.48 -19.05 5.69
C ILE A 293 8.72 -18.77 6.52
N ASP A 294 9.41 -17.66 6.29
CA ASP A 294 10.64 -17.31 7.00
C ASP A 294 10.41 -17.10 8.50
N ASN A 295 9.21 -16.66 8.88
CA ASN A 295 8.82 -16.41 10.26
C ASN A 295 7.97 -17.54 10.89
N MET A 296 7.82 -18.70 10.23
CA MET A 296 6.99 -19.81 10.74
C MET A 296 7.50 -20.42 12.06
N HIS A 297 8.78 -20.21 12.37
CA HIS A 297 9.36 -20.62 13.65
C HIS A 297 8.98 -19.68 14.81
N ARG A 298 8.47 -18.49 14.52
CA ARG A 298 8.05 -17.47 15.49
C ARG A 298 6.54 -17.44 15.71
N PHE A 299 5.75 -17.75 14.68
CA PHE A 299 4.29 -17.68 14.72
C PHE A 299 3.67 -19.01 14.28
N LYS A 300 2.82 -19.60 15.12
CA LYS A 300 2.18 -20.90 14.86
C LYS A 300 1.25 -20.88 13.65
N THR A 301 0.66 -19.72 13.37
CA THR A 301 -0.26 -19.54 12.23
C THR A 301 0.49 -19.58 10.90
N TYR A 302 1.77 -19.23 10.87
CA TYR A 302 2.52 -19.05 9.62
C TYR A 302 3.08 -20.37 9.08
N GLY A 303 3.12 -20.50 7.75
CA GLY A 303 3.70 -21.65 7.07
C GLY A 303 3.53 -21.61 5.55
N PRO A 304 4.06 -22.61 4.84
CA PRO A 304 3.99 -22.66 3.37
C PRO A 304 2.57 -22.72 2.80
N ASP A 305 1.64 -23.33 3.55
CA ASP A 305 0.21 -23.44 3.21
C ASP A 305 -0.68 -22.72 4.24
N SER A 306 -0.11 -21.78 4.99
CA SER A 306 -0.84 -20.93 5.93
C SER A 306 -0.14 -19.57 5.95
N TRP A 307 -0.53 -18.71 5.01
CA TRP A 307 0.07 -17.41 4.78
C TRP A 307 -0.99 -16.41 4.28
N GLY A 308 -0.66 -15.12 4.33
CA GLY A 308 -1.51 -14.07 3.80
C GLY A 308 -1.71 -12.92 4.80
N LEU A 309 -0.90 -11.88 4.67
CA LEU A 309 -0.97 -10.68 5.49
C LEU A 309 -1.62 -9.54 4.70
N THR A 310 -2.74 -9.04 5.20
CA THR A 310 -3.50 -7.92 4.63
C THR A 310 -4.27 -7.21 5.74
N ALA A 311 -4.95 -6.11 5.43
CA ALA A 311 -5.83 -5.48 6.40
C ALA A 311 -7.00 -6.41 6.76
N CYS A 312 -7.20 -6.67 8.05
CA CYS A 312 -8.24 -7.55 8.56
C CYS A 312 -8.44 -7.33 10.08
N ASP A 313 -9.44 -7.99 10.65
CA ASP A 313 -9.58 -8.17 12.09
C ASP A 313 -8.39 -8.94 12.68
N GLY A 314 -8.03 -8.59 13.91
CA GLY A 314 -7.06 -9.31 14.71
C GLY A 314 -7.50 -9.44 16.16
N PRO A 315 -6.72 -10.15 17.00
CA PRO A 315 -7.05 -10.38 18.41
C PRO A 315 -7.24 -9.10 19.24
N GLU A 316 -6.66 -7.98 18.79
CA GLU A 316 -6.73 -6.66 19.43
C GLU A 316 -7.55 -5.64 18.62
N GLY A 317 -8.37 -6.12 17.68
CA GLY A 317 -9.17 -5.30 16.76
C GLY A 317 -8.57 -5.23 15.35
N TYR A 318 -9.15 -4.36 14.52
CA TYR A 318 -8.79 -4.22 13.12
C TYR A 318 -7.39 -3.61 12.92
N ASN A 319 -6.60 -4.18 12.02
CA ASN A 319 -5.25 -3.73 11.71
C ASN A 319 -4.92 -3.88 10.22
N VAL A 320 -4.09 -2.97 9.70
CA VAL A 320 -3.49 -3.11 8.37
C VAL A 320 -2.24 -3.98 8.48
N TYR A 321 -2.43 -5.31 8.50
CA TYR A 321 -1.29 -6.23 8.53
C TYR A 321 -0.61 -6.31 7.15
N GLY A 322 0.69 -6.58 7.14
CA GLY A 322 1.43 -6.71 5.89
C GLY A 322 2.80 -7.34 6.05
N ALA A 323 3.50 -7.47 4.93
CA ALA A 323 4.82 -8.07 4.83
C ALA A 323 5.80 -7.15 4.11
N PRO A 324 7.12 -7.32 4.31
CA PRO A 324 8.11 -6.81 3.37
C PRO A 324 7.91 -7.41 1.97
N PRO A 325 8.44 -6.74 0.93
CA PRO A 325 9.17 -5.48 0.99
C PRO A 325 8.24 -4.28 1.17
N SER A 326 8.65 -3.29 1.95
CA SER A 326 7.84 -2.14 2.34
C SER A 326 8.71 -0.91 2.60
N ILE A 327 8.16 0.29 2.45
CA ILE A 327 8.85 1.54 2.77
C ILE A 327 8.94 1.80 4.28
N TYR A 328 8.06 1.19 5.07
CA TYR A 328 8.04 1.25 6.53
C TYR A 328 7.97 -0.17 7.11
N LEU A 329 8.29 -0.32 8.40
CA LEU A 329 8.17 -1.60 9.11
C LEU A 329 6.70 -2.04 9.12
N PRO A 330 6.33 -3.14 8.43
CA PRO A 330 4.93 -3.55 8.34
C PRO A 330 4.46 -4.13 9.67
N LYS A 331 3.19 -3.88 10.02
CA LYS A 331 2.56 -4.48 11.20
C LYS A 331 2.24 -5.95 10.92
N HIS A 332 2.62 -6.83 11.84
CA HIS A 332 2.24 -8.26 11.82
C HIS A 332 2.38 -8.85 13.23
N ASP A 333 1.54 -9.81 13.59
CA ASP A 333 1.50 -10.42 14.94
C ASP A 333 1.19 -11.94 14.93
N GLY A 334 1.32 -12.57 13.76
CA GLY A 334 0.92 -13.96 13.54
C GLY A 334 -0.53 -14.13 13.08
N THR A 335 -1.29 -13.06 12.90
CA THR A 335 -2.65 -13.11 12.31
C THR A 335 -2.57 -13.32 10.80
N ILE A 336 -3.42 -14.20 10.26
CA ILE A 336 -3.59 -14.46 8.82
C ILE A 336 -5.04 -14.22 8.43
N ALA A 337 -5.23 -13.56 7.28
CA ALA A 337 -6.53 -13.38 6.65
C ALA A 337 -6.66 -14.32 5.45
N PRO A 338 -7.67 -15.21 5.38
CA PRO A 338 -7.91 -16.04 4.20
C PRO A 338 -8.05 -15.23 2.90
N THR A 339 -8.61 -14.01 2.97
CA THR A 339 -8.73 -13.12 1.79
C THR A 339 -7.40 -12.76 1.16
N ALA A 340 -6.31 -12.68 1.92
CA ALA A 340 -5.00 -12.36 1.36
C ALA A 340 -4.56 -13.44 0.34
N SER A 341 -4.77 -14.72 0.67
CA SER A 341 -4.51 -15.83 -0.25
C SER A 341 -5.61 -15.97 -1.32
N GLY A 342 -6.89 -15.86 -0.93
CA GLY A 342 -8.04 -16.03 -1.83
C GLY A 342 -8.20 -14.92 -2.86
N GLY A 343 -7.99 -13.67 -2.47
CA GLY A 343 -7.88 -12.51 -3.35
C GLY A 343 -6.66 -12.56 -4.28
N SER A 344 -5.69 -13.44 -4.02
CA SER A 344 -4.50 -13.63 -4.84
C SER A 344 -4.54 -14.87 -5.75
N VAL A 345 -5.67 -15.61 -5.81
CA VAL A 345 -5.78 -16.83 -6.65
C VAL A 345 -5.47 -16.52 -8.12
N MET A 346 -5.87 -15.35 -8.63
CA MET A 346 -5.56 -14.93 -10.00
C MET A 346 -4.06 -14.64 -10.26
N PHE A 347 -3.23 -14.50 -9.22
CA PHE A 347 -1.79 -14.25 -9.32
C PHE A 347 -0.97 -15.53 -9.09
N THR A 348 -1.27 -16.25 -8.00
CA THR A 348 -0.51 -17.42 -7.53
C THR A 348 -1.45 -18.58 -7.24
N PRO A 349 -2.13 -19.14 -8.26
CA PRO A 349 -3.24 -20.09 -8.05
C PRO A 349 -2.82 -21.32 -7.26
N LYS A 350 -1.64 -21.88 -7.55
CA LYS A 350 -1.15 -23.07 -6.85
C LYS A 350 -0.95 -22.80 -5.35
N GLU A 351 -0.25 -21.73 -5.00
CA GLU A 351 0.06 -21.36 -3.62
C GLU A 351 -1.19 -20.92 -2.85
N SER A 352 -2.07 -20.17 -3.49
CA SER A 352 -3.31 -19.66 -2.90
C SER A 352 -4.33 -20.78 -2.65
N ILE A 353 -4.56 -21.66 -3.63
CA ILE A 353 -5.48 -22.79 -3.47
C ILE A 353 -4.98 -23.74 -2.39
N SER A 354 -3.68 -24.04 -2.37
CA SER A 354 -3.05 -24.86 -1.32
C SER A 354 -3.27 -24.26 0.08
N CYS A 355 -3.10 -22.93 0.21
CA CYS A 355 -3.35 -22.21 1.46
C CYS A 355 -4.81 -22.34 1.94
N LEU A 356 -5.77 -22.01 1.07
CA LEU A 356 -7.19 -22.07 1.38
C LEU A 356 -7.63 -23.49 1.77
N ARG A 357 -7.16 -24.52 1.05
CA ARG A 357 -7.44 -25.93 1.37
C ARG A 357 -6.89 -26.30 2.73
N ASN A 358 -5.63 -25.99 3.03
CA ASN A 358 -5.01 -26.31 4.31
C ASN A 358 -5.72 -25.60 5.48
N ILE A 359 -6.11 -24.33 5.31
CA ILE A 359 -6.90 -23.59 6.32
C ILE A 359 -8.24 -24.28 6.55
N TYR A 360 -8.95 -24.65 5.48
CA TYR A 360 -10.22 -25.37 5.57
C TYR A 360 -10.06 -26.72 6.29
N GLU A 361 -9.16 -27.58 5.83
CA GLU A 361 -8.98 -28.94 6.35
C GLU A 361 -8.65 -28.94 7.84
N LYS A 362 -7.79 -28.01 8.28
CA LYS A 362 -7.34 -27.96 9.68
C LYS A 362 -8.31 -27.23 10.60
N TYR A 363 -9.01 -26.20 10.10
CA TYR A 363 -9.70 -25.24 10.96
C TYR A 363 -11.16 -24.98 10.59
N LYS A 364 -11.77 -25.72 9.65
CA LYS A 364 -13.16 -25.49 9.20
C LYS A 364 -14.16 -25.31 10.34
N GLU A 365 -14.07 -26.07 11.42
CA GLU A 365 -14.99 -25.95 12.57
C GLU A 365 -14.91 -24.59 13.30
N LYS A 366 -13.85 -23.82 13.09
CA LYS A 366 -13.61 -22.53 13.75
C LYS A 366 -13.58 -21.32 12.81
N ILE A 367 -13.26 -21.52 11.54
CA ILE A 367 -13.08 -20.44 10.56
C ILE A 367 -14.06 -20.49 9.41
N TRP A 368 -14.76 -21.60 9.19
CA TRP A 368 -15.72 -21.74 8.11
C TRP A 368 -17.15 -21.63 8.63
N GLY A 369 -17.88 -20.62 8.17
CA GLY A 369 -19.23 -20.30 8.58
C GLY A 369 -20.22 -20.23 7.42
N ILE A 370 -21.33 -19.52 7.63
CA ILE A 370 -22.43 -19.42 6.66
C ILE A 370 -22.00 -18.76 5.35
N TYR A 371 -21.02 -17.85 5.39
CA TYR A 371 -20.46 -17.12 4.25
C TYR A 371 -19.05 -17.58 3.85
N GLY A 372 -18.65 -18.78 4.29
CA GLY A 372 -17.32 -19.33 4.00
C GLY A 372 -16.30 -18.94 5.06
N PHE A 373 -15.08 -18.59 4.65
CA PHE A 373 -14.02 -18.23 5.59
C PHE A 373 -14.34 -16.91 6.32
N SER A 374 -14.26 -16.92 7.65
CA SER A 374 -14.21 -15.71 8.47
C SER A 374 -12.95 -14.89 8.18
N ASP A 375 -12.99 -13.64 8.62
CA ASP A 375 -12.03 -12.59 8.26
C ASP A 375 -10.56 -12.97 8.50
N ALA A 376 -10.26 -13.53 9.68
CA ALA A 376 -8.89 -13.85 10.07
C ALA A 376 -8.80 -14.86 11.23
N PHE A 377 -7.58 -15.32 11.51
CA PHE A 377 -7.27 -16.16 12.67
C PHE A 377 -5.82 -16.01 13.14
N ASN A 378 -5.59 -16.32 14.42
CA ASN A 378 -4.29 -16.27 15.07
C ASN A 378 -4.14 -17.45 16.05
N LEU A 379 -3.27 -18.41 15.73
CA LEU A 379 -3.09 -19.64 16.52
C LEU A 379 -2.27 -19.42 17.80
N ASP A 380 -1.40 -18.41 17.83
CA ASP A 380 -0.63 -18.07 19.03
C ASP A 380 -1.53 -17.52 20.13
N LYS A 381 -2.60 -16.81 19.75
CA LYS A 381 -3.63 -16.27 20.65
C LYS A 381 -4.85 -17.18 20.80
N ASN A 382 -4.91 -18.30 20.08
CA ASN A 382 -6.10 -19.17 19.97
C ASN A 382 -7.37 -18.36 19.63
N TRP A 383 -7.25 -17.46 18.66
CA TRP A 383 -8.29 -16.53 18.25
C TRP A 383 -8.70 -16.79 16.79
N PHE A 384 -10.00 -16.72 16.52
CA PHE A 384 -10.60 -16.85 15.20
C PHE A 384 -11.68 -15.77 15.09
N ALA A 385 -11.70 -15.03 13.99
CA ALA A 385 -12.74 -14.04 13.74
C ALA A 385 -14.11 -14.72 13.67
N THR A 386 -15.12 -14.12 14.31
CA THR A 386 -16.50 -14.57 14.18
C THR A 386 -17.21 -13.95 12.98
N ASP A 387 -16.62 -12.91 12.41
CA ASP A 387 -17.26 -12.06 11.41
C ASP A 387 -16.59 -12.23 10.05
N VAL A 388 -17.30 -11.79 9.02
CA VAL A 388 -16.80 -11.59 7.66
C VAL A 388 -16.95 -10.12 7.27
N ILE A 389 -16.05 -9.64 6.41
CA ILE A 389 -16.07 -8.28 5.86
C ILE A 389 -16.35 -8.35 4.35
N GLY A 390 -17.21 -7.47 3.86
CA GLY A 390 -17.69 -7.47 2.48
C GLY A 390 -16.59 -7.28 1.44
N ILE A 391 -15.63 -6.36 1.68
CA ILE A 391 -14.52 -6.15 0.74
C ILE A 391 -13.58 -7.36 0.67
N ASP A 392 -13.43 -8.08 1.78
CA ASP A 392 -12.59 -9.28 1.88
C ASP A 392 -13.23 -10.47 1.13
N LEU A 393 -14.52 -10.73 1.36
CA LEU A 393 -15.27 -11.72 0.61
C LEU A 393 -15.33 -11.38 -0.89
N GLY A 394 -15.51 -10.10 -1.20
CA GLY A 394 -15.59 -9.60 -2.58
C GLY A 394 -14.31 -9.84 -3.34
N ALA A 395 -13.17 -9.54 -2.72
CA ALA A 395 -11.86 -9.82 -3.29
C ALA A 395 -11.67 -11.30 -3.63
N MET A 396 -12.11 -12.21 -2.74
CA MET A 396 -12.07 -13.65 -3.02
C MET A 396 -12.99 -14.03 -4.18
N VAL A 397 -14.25 -13.57 -4.19
CA VAL A 397 -15.22 -13.92 -5.25
C VAL A 397 -14.71 -13.53 -6.63
N LEU A 398 -14.25 -12.28 -6.76
CA LEU A 398 -13.80 -11.71 -8.04
C LEU A 398 -12.47 -12.33 -8.49
N SER A 399 -11.51 -12.52 -7.57
CA SER A 399 -10.22 -13.13 -7.90
C SER A 399 -10.38 -14.58 -8.38
N ILE A 400 -11.22 -15.36 -7.69
CA ILE A 400 -11.54 -16.73 -8.10
C ILE A 400 -12.21 -16.74 -9.47
N GLU A 401 -13.13 -15.81 -9.76
CA GLU A 401 -13.77 -15.76 -11.08
C GLU A 401 -12.77 -15.44 -12.20
N ASN A 402 -11.90 -14.46 -11.97
CA ASN A 402 -10.86 -14.09 -12.93
C ASN A 402 -9.89 -15.23 -13.21
N TYR A 403 -9.53 -16.01 -12.19
CA TYR A 403 -8.74 -17.22 -12.39
C TYR A 403 -9.49 -18.29 -13.19
N ARG A 404 -10.76 -18.56 -12.85
CA ARG A 404 -11.54 -19.66 -13.45
C ARG A 404 -11.97 -19.38 -14.89
N SER A 405 -12.38 -18.16 -15.20
CA SER A 405 -12.96 -17.81 -16.51
C SER A 405 -12.42 -16.52 -17.12
N GLY A 406 -11.83 -15.62 -16.32
CA GLY A 406 -11.46 -14.27 -16.78
C GLY A 406 -12.66 -13.34 -16.98
N MET A 407 -13.87 -13.74 -16.58
CA MET A 407 -15.10 -13.00 -16.91
C MET A 407 -15.10 -11.56 -16.40
N VAL A 408 -14.57 -11.30 -15.19
CA VAL A 408 -14.63 -9.93 -14.64
C VAL A 408 -13.82 -8.99 -15.53
N TRP A 409 -12.60 -9.38 -15.86
CA TRP A 409 -11.73 -8.73 -16.84
C TRP A 409 -12.37 -8.56 -18.21
N ASP A 410 -12.94 -9.63 -18.78
CA ASP A 410 -13.50 -9.64 -20.13
C ASP A 410 -14.63 -8.62 -20.32
N TYR A 411 -15.46 -8.41 -19.30
CA TYR A 411 -16.53 -7.41 -19.36
C TYR A 411 -16.04 -6.02 -18.97
N PHE A 412 -15.27 -5.89 -17.88
CA PHE A 412 -14.83 -4.57 -17.41
C PHE A 412 -13.95 -3.85 -18.43
N MET A 413 -13.07 -4.59 -19.13
CA MET A 413 -12.19 -4.04 -20.16
C MET A 413 -12.91 -3.61 -21.45
N ARG A 414 -14.23 -3.86 -21.57
CA ARG A 414 -15.05 -3.30 -22.67
C ARG A 414 -15.38 -1.84 -22.44
N ASN A 415 -15.34 -1.39 -21.18
CA ASN A 415 -15.61 -0.02 -20.77
C ASN A 415 -14.68 0.96 -21.51
N GLU A 416 -15.27 1.91 -22.23
CA GLU A 416 -14.53 2.87 -23.05
C GLU A 416 -13.74 3.90 -22.22
N PHE A 417 -14.22 4.23 -21.01
CA PHE A 417 -13.56 5.18 -20.12
C PHE A 417 -12.25 4.61 -19.60
N ILE A 418 -12.25 3.33 -19.17
CA ILE A 418 -11.04 2.63 -18.73
C ILE A 418 -10.05 2.44 -19.87
N LYS A 419 -10.50 1.99 -21.05
CA LYS A 419 -9.62 1.86 -22.23
C LYS A 419 -8.95 3.18 -22.57
N LYS A 420 -9.74 4.28 -22.61
CA LYS A 420 -9.23 5.63 -22.88
C LYS A 420 -8.22 6.07 -21.81
N ALA A 421 -8.51 5.84 -20.53
CA ALA A 421 -7.60 6.19 -19.44
C ALA A 421 -6.26 5.45 -19.56
N MET A 422 -6.31 4.14 -19.79
CA MET A 422 -5.13 3.32 -19.95
C MET A 422 -4.27 3.76 -21.15
N GLU A 423 -4.91 4.08 -22.28
CA GLU A 423 -4.22 4.65 -23.45
C GLU A 423 -3.57 6.00 -23.12
N LEU A 424 -4.30 6.91 -22.45
CA LEU A 424 -3.80 8.24 -22.09
C LEU A 424 -2.57 8.18 -21.19
N VAL A 425 -2.54 7.27 -20.22
CA VAL A 425 -1.40 7.10 -19.30
C VAL A 425 -0.31 6.19 -19.86
N GLY A 426 -0.45 5.74 -21.11
CA GLY A 426 0.63 5.06 -21.84
C GLY A 426 0.75 3.56 -21.58
N PHE A 427 -0.31 2.89 -21.12
CA PHE A 427 -0.31 1.43 -21.06
C PHE A 427 -0.13 0.83 -22.45
N ARG A 428 0.77 -0.14 -22.55
CA ARG A 428 1.14 -0.85 -23.78
C ARG A 428 1.35 -2.32 -23.50
N GLU A 429 1.26 -3.13 -24.54
CA GLU A 429 1.52 -4.57 -24.44
C GLU A 429 2.97 -4.87 -24.04
N GLY A 430 3.14 -5.99 -23.35
CA GLY A 430 4.42 -6.53 -22.95
C GLY A 430 4.69 -6.41 -21.45
N THR A 431 5.73 -7.10 -21.02
CA THR A 431 6.18 -7.16 -19.62
C THR A 431 7.46 -6.33 -19.46
N ILE A 432 7.64 -5.70 -18.31
CA ILE A 432 8.90 -5.05 -17.91
C ILE A 432 9.32 -5.56 -16.53
N ASP A 433 10.63 -5.73 -16.33
CA ASP A 433 11.18 -6.07 -15.03
C ASP A 433 11.41 -4.80 -14.21
N LEU A 434 10.95 -4.81 -12.96
CA LEU A 434 11.37 -3.81 -11.99
C LEU A 434 12.84 -4.04 -11.65
N VAL A 435 13.61 -2.96 -11.71
CA VAL A 435 15.02 -2.98 -11.32
C VAL A 435 15.12 -2.41 -9.91
N TRP A 436 15.67 -3.21 -8.99
CA TRP A 436 16.10 -2.70 -7.70
C TRP A 436 17.41 -1.93 -7.87
N ASP A 437 17.31 -0.66 -8.22
CA ASP A 437 18.48 0.20 -8.44
C ASP A 437 18.87 0.92 -7.15
N ILE A 438 20.00 0.51 -6.59
CA ILE A 438 20.62 1.22 -5.47
C ILE A 438 21.36 2.42 -6.07
N PRO A 439 21.01 3.67 -5.69
CA PRO A 439 21.55 4.86 -6.31
C PRO A 439 23.06 4.93 -6.14
N LYS A 440 23.75 5.38 -7.18
CA LYS A 440 25.22 5.44 -7.22
C LYS A 440 25.68 6.84 -7.58
N VAL A 441 26.69 7.34 -6.85
CA VAL A 441 27.38 8.59 -7.17
C VAL A 441 28.88 8.33 -7.29
N LYS A 442 29.53 9.03 -8.21
CA LYS A 442 30.97 8.90 -8.39
C LYS A 442 31.70 9.88 -7.48
N ALA A 443 32.69 9.40 -6.74
CA ALA A 443 33.67 10.24 -6.08
C ALA A 443 34.82 10.52 -7.05
N LYS A 444 35.13 11.80 -7.30
CA LYS A 444 36.16 12.19 -8.26
C LYS A 444 37.55 12.12 -7.64
N PHE A 445 38.51 11.51 -8.34
CA PHE A 445 39.91 11.57 -7.92
C PHE A 445 40.46 13.01 -8.01
N THR A 446 41.18 13.45 -6.98
CA THR A 446 41.91 14.73 -6.98
C THR A 446 43.40 14.52 -6.74
N GLN A 447 44.23 15.31 -7.42
CA GLN A 447 45.69 15.34 -7.18
C GLN A 447 46.06 16.24 -6.00
N LYS A 448 45.14 17.12 -5.60
CA LYS A 448 45.35 18.10 -4.53
C LYS A 448 44.17 18.04 -3.58
N ALA A 449 44.47 17.78 -2.31
CA ALA A 449 43.47 17.81 -1.25
C ALA A 449 42.69 19.15 -1.28
N PRO A 450 41.36 19.13 -1.23
CA PRO A 450 40.56 20.34 -1.08
C PRO A 450 40.89 21.00 0.26
N LYS A 451 40.76 22.33 0.30
CA LYS A 451 40.89 23.08 1.55
C LYS A 451 39.61 22.94 2.36
N LEU A 452 39.73 22.60 3.65
CA LEU A 452 38.60 22.58 4.57
C LEU A 452 38.40 24.00 5.12
N ASP A 453 37.78 24.88 4.34
CA ASP A 453 37.64 26.30 4.65
C ASP A 453 36.22 26.87 4.45
N GLY A 454 35.23 26.01 4.24
CA GLY A 454 33.83 26.36 4.01
C GLY A 454 33.59 27.04 2.66
N ASN A 455 34.47 26.87 1.69
CA ASN A 455 34.34 27.45 0.34
C ASN A 455 34.32 26.37 -0.74
N LEU A 456 33.14 26.15 -1.32
CA LEU A 456 32.93 25.08 -2.29
C LEU A 456 33.49 25.33 -3.69
N LYS A 457 34.44 26.27 -3.87
CA LYS A 457 35.03 26.59 -5.18
C LYS A 457 35.69 25.38 -5.84
N GLU A 458 36.35 24.53 -5.06
CA GLU A 458 37.02 23.31 -5.55
C GLU A 458 36.03 22.20 -5.93
N TRP A 459 34.76 22.34 -5.53
CA TRP A 459 33.71 21.33 -5.67
C TRP A 459 32.72 21.61 -6.81
N LYS A 460 32.82 22.76 -7.48
CA LYS A 460 31.82 23.24 -8.47
C LYS A 460 31.53 22.28 -9.64
N GLU A 461 32.47 21.42 -10.01
CA GLU A 461 32.34 20.47 -11.11
C GLU A 461 32.21 19.02 -10.61
N ILE A 462 31.90 18.83 -9.33
CA ILE A 462 31.74 17.52 -8.71
C ILE A 462 30.26 17.15 -8.75
N GLN A 463 29.96 15.91 -9.12
CA GLN A 463 28.61 15.36 -9.04
C GLN A 463 28.15 15.38 -7.57
N PHE A 464 26.89 15.71 -7.34
CA PHE A 464 26.32 15.74 -6.00
C PHE A 464 25.07 14.88 -5.84
N ILE A 465 24.82 14.50 -4.60
CA ILE A 465 23.54 14.02 -4.10
C ILE A 465 22.72 15.24 -3.66
N GLU A 466 21.43 15.28 -3.96
CA GLU A 466 20.53 16.32 -3.45
C GLU A 466 19.46 15.69 -2.55
N LEU A 467 19.38 16.15 -1.30
CA LEU A 467 18.35 15.80 -0.34
C LEU A 467 17.27 16.88 -0.32
N THR A 468 16.03 16.42 -0.42
CA THR A 468 14.82 17.26 -0.38
C THR A 468 13.73 16.58 0.45
N PRO A 469 12.88 17.35 1.13
CA PRO A 469 11.78 16.78 1.92
C PRO A 469 10.84 15.91 1.10
N GLN A 470 10.63 16.23 -0.17
CA GLN A 470 9.72 15.51 -1.05
C GLN A 470 10.20 14.10 -1.43
N LYS A 471 11.50 13.82 -1.33
CA LYS A 471 12.08 12.55 -1.82
C LYS A 471 12.77 11.73 -0.74
N HIS A 472 13.21 12.38 0.35
CA HIS A 472 14.19 11.82 1.27
C HIS A 472 13.77 11.87 2.73
N LEU A 473 12.51 12.21 3.02
CA LEU A 473 12.02 12.31 4.40
C LEU A 473 12.00 10.94 5.08
N GLU A 474 12.77 10.80 6.17
CA GLU A 474 12.79 9.62 7.02
C GLU A 474 11.69 9.71 8.10
N TYR A 475 11.55 10.87 8.74
CA TYR A 475 10.46 11.18 9.66
C TYR A 475 10.17 12.69 9.70
N LEU A 476 8.95 13.03 10.13
CA LEU A 476 8.46 14.38 10.41
C LEU A 476 7.62 14.33 11.69
N TYR A 477 7.94 15.18 12.67
CA TYR A 477 7.23 15.25 13.94
C TYR A 477 6.22 16.40 14.04
N VAL A 478 6.25 17.36 13.10
CA VAL A 478 5.38 18.54 13.09
C VAL A 478 4.55 18.56 11.81
N THR A 479 3.22 18.59 11.93
CA THR A 479 2.28 18.40 10.81
C THR A 479 2.02 19.66 9.98
N ASP A 480 2.51 20.83 10.39
CA ASP A 480 2.07 22.14 9.86
C ASP A 480 3.23 23.07 9.39
N SER A 481 4.48 22.59 9.40
CA SER A 481 5.64 23.37 8.93
C SER A 481 5.94 23.13 7.45
N LYS A 482 6.24 24.21 6.72
CA LYS A 482 6.88 24.10 5.41
C LYS A 482 8.35 23.77 5.65
N ILE A 483 8.70 22.49 5.66
CA ILE A 483 10.10 22.04 5.73
C ILE A 483 10.88 22.74 4.60
N ASP A 484 11.84 23.59 4.95
CA ASP A 484 12.70 24.27 3.98
C ASP A 484 14.14 23.75 3.97
N LEU A 485 14.42 22.74 4.82
CA LEU A 485 15.62 21.95 4.86
C LEU A 485 15.94 21.28 3.52
N ARG A 486 17.12 21.58 2.96
CA ARG A 486 17.67 20.91 1.76
C ARG A 486 19.18 20.75 1.89
N GLY A 487 19.74 19.71 1.30
CA GLY A 487 21.17 19.45 1.36
C GLY A 487 21.76 18.97 0.04
N LYS A 488 22.97 19.45 -0.32
CA LYS A 488 23.77 18.85 -1.40
C LYS A 488 25.05 18.24 -0.85
N PHE A 489 25.36 17.01 -1.26
CA PHE A 489 26.57 16.30 -0.82
C PHE A 489 27.47 15.93 -1.99
N TYR A 490 28.76 16.22 -1.86
CA TYR A 490 29.79 16.02 -2.87
C TYR A 490 30.87 15.09 -2.34
N PHE A 491 31.47 14.30 -3.22
CA PHE A 491 32.53 13.35 -2.85
C PHE A 491 33.73 13.48 -3.78
N MET A 492 34.91 13.61 -3.17
CA MET A 492 36.19 13.49 -3.87
C MET A 492 37.08 12.53 -3.09
N TYR A 493 38.15 12.06 -3.72
CA TYR A 493 39.16 11.29 -3.02
C TYR A 493 40.55 11.50 -3.58
N ASP A 494 41.55 11.22 -2.76
CA ASP A 494 42.91 11.00 -3.21
C ASP A 494 43.45 9.67 -2.67
N LYS A 495 44.78 9.50 -2.65
CA LYS A 495 45.42 8.27 -2.16
C LYS A 495 45.35 8.11 -0.65
N GLU A 496 45.11 9.17 0.11
CA GLU A 496 45.17 9.20 1.57
C GLU A 496 43.78 9.27 2.21
N ALA A 497 42.84 9.99 1.60
CA ALA A 497 41.54 10.26 2.21
C ALA A 497 40.35 10.30 1.24
N LEU A 498 39.18 10.06 1.82
CA LEU A 498 37.88 10.48 1.31
C LEU A 498 37.62 11.92 1.74
N TYR A 499 37.14 12.73 0.82
CA TYR A 499 36.68 14.09 1.09
C TYR A 499 35.19 14.19 0.84
N ILE A 500 34.48 14.80 1.78
CA ILE A 500 33.03 15.01 1.73
C ILE A 500 32.78 16.50 1.88
N ALA A 501 31.93 17.07 1.04
CA ALA A 501 31.38 18.40 1.26
C ALA A 501 29.86 18.36 1.34
N GLY A 502 29.29 19.18 2.20
CA GLY A 502 27.85 19.35 2.39
C GLY A 502 27.46 20.82 2.27
N GLU A 503 26.42 21.14 1.50
CA GLU A 503 25.81 22.47 1.38
C GLU A 503 24.37 22.38 1.87
N ILE A 504 24.11 22.86 3.09
CA ILE A 504 22.82 22.69 3.78
C ILE A 504 22.11 24.04 3.87
N ILE A 505 20.87 24.09 3.38
CA ILE A 505 19.95 25.21 3.55
C ILE A 505 19.07 24.88 4.75
N ASP A 506 19.03 25.80 5.70
CA ASP A 506 18.32 25.65 6.97
C ASP A 506 18.00 27.05 7.53
N ASN A 507 16.78 27.30 8.00
CA ASN A 507 16.35 28.62 8.46
C ASN A 507 16.92 28.97 9.83
N GLU A 508 16.98 28.02 10.74
CA GLU A 508 17.61 28.15 12.06
C GLU A 508 18.75 27.15 12.20
N ILE A 509 19.74 27.47 13.03
CA ILE A 509 20.89 26.57 13.25
C ILE A 509 21.11 26.46 14.75
N ILE A 510 20.67 25.35 15.32
CA ILE A 510 20.67 25.02 16.73
C ILE A 510 21.79 24.03 17.03
N GLY A 511 22.48 24.29 18.14
CA GLY A 511 23.71 23.61 18.49
C GLY A 511 24.01 23.61 19.96
N ARG A 512 23.26 22.81 20.71
CA ARG A 512 23.22 22.75 22.17
C ARG A 512 23.89 21.51 22.72
N MET A 513 23.95 20.43 21.95
CA MET A 513 24.28 19.10 22.43
C MET A 513 25.79 18.84 22.39
N ARG A 514 26.22 17.87 23.20
CA ARG A 514 27.61 17.41 23.31
C ARG A 514 27.74 16.02 22.70
N GLU A 515 28.90 15.76 22.10
CA GLU A 515 29.38 14.40 21.83
C GLU A 515 28.33 13.51 21.13
N ASN A 516 27.96 12.39 21.74
CA ASN A 516 27.02 11.41 21.19
C ASN A 516 25.56 11.89 21.13
N LEU A 517 25.24 13.08 21.62
CA LEU A 517 23.89 13.65 21.62
C LEU A 517 23.66 14.67 20.50
N ILE A 518 24.66 14.95 19.65
CA ILE A 518 24.54 15.95 18.58
C ILE A 518 23.42 15.64 17.57
N TYR A 519 22.94 14.40 17.49
CA TYR A 519 21.80 14.00 16.66
C TYR A 519 20.45 14.61 17.09
N LYS A 520 20.40 15.28 18.25
CA LYS A 520 19.19 15.96 18.76
C LYS A 520 19.10 17.44 18.38
N ASP A 521 20.09 17.93 17.65
CA ASP A 521 20.18 19.28 17.11
C ASP A 521 20.44 19.19 15.59
N ASP A 522 20.61 20.34 14.93
CA ASP A 522 21.00 20.37 13.53
C ASP A 522 22.36 19.71 13.35
N CYS A 523 22.35 18.64 12.56
CA CYS A 523 23.57 17.93 12.26
C CYS A 523 23.46 17.19 10.93
N ILE A 524 24.63 16.94 10.35
CA ILE A 524 24.82 16.00 9.26
C ILE A 524 25.23 14.67 9.86
N GLU A 525 24.55 13.59 9.49
CA GLU A 525 25.05 12.23 9.70
C GLU A 525 25.58 11.65 8.39
N ILE A 526 26.69 10.91 8.44
CA ILE A 526 27.22 10.13 7.32
C ILE A 526 27.34 8.68 7.78
N PHE A 527 26.48 7.82 7.23
CA PHE A 527 26.56 6.36 7.41
C PHE A 527 27.49 5.78 6.35
N VAL A 528 28.48 4.98 6.73
CA VAL A 528 29.44 4.35 5.82
C VAL A 528 29.50 2.85 6.07
N ASP A 529 29.36 2.08 5.00
CA ASP A 529 29.56 0.62 4.93
C ASP A 529 30.73 0.35 3.96
N PRO A 530 31.97 0.28 4.45
CA PRO A 530 33.17 0.16 3.61
C PRO A 530 33.25 -1.13 2.79
N GLN A 531 32.69 -2.23 3.30
CA GLN A 531 32.72 -3.57 2.71
C GLN A 531 31.55 -3.78 1.74
N ASN A 532 30.51 -2.94 1.82
CA ASN A 532 29.28 -3.01 1.05
C ASN A 532 28.61 -4.40 1.20
N ASP A 533 28.65 -4.95 2.42
CA ASP A 533 27.99 -6.21 2.80
C ASP A 533 26.70 -5.99 3.61
N GLY A 534 26.32 -4.71 3.81
CA GLY A 534 25.11 -4.24 4.44
C GLY A 534 25.43 -3.58 5.78
N PHE A 535 25.07 -2.31 5.92
CA PHE A 535 25.35 -1.52 7.12
C PHE A 535 24.62 -2.08 8.33
N ILE A 536 25.33 -2.43 9.39
CA ILE A 536 24.76 -2.96 10.63
C ILE A 536 25.06 -2.00 11.77
N TRP A 537 24.02 -1.65 12.51
CA TRP A 537 24.15 -0.82 13.71
C TRP A 537 25.19 -1.39 14.69
N ARG A 538 26.19 -0.56 15.03
CA ARG A 538 27.31 -0.89 15.95
C ARG A 538 28.22 -2.03 15.50
N ASN A 539 28.21 -2.36 14.22
CA ASN A 539 29.23 -3.24 13.64
C ASN A 539 30.59 -2.52 13.66
N PRO A 540 31.67 -3.17 14.14
CA PRO A 540 33.01 -2.58 14.18
C PRO A 540 33.62 -2.27 12.80
N ASP A 541 33.04 -2.80 11.72
CA ASP A 541 33.49 -2.53 10.35
C ASP A 541 32.70 -1.38 9.68
N ASP A 542 31.60 -0.94 10.29
CA ASP A 542 30.74 0.15 9.81
C ASP A 542 31.00 1.46 10.58
N PHE A 543 30.56 2.60 10.02
CA PHE A 543 30.79 3.91 10.64
C PHE A 543 29.56 4.80 10.60
N GLN A 544 29.34 5.56 11.67
CA GLN A 544 28.35 6.63 11.73
C GLN A 544 29.05 7.89 12.20
N PHE A 545 29.28 8.81 11.28
CA PHE A 545 29.86 10.12 11.59
C PHE A 545 28.74 11.14 11.76
N GLY A 546 28.92 12.07 12.70
CA GLY A 546 28.06 13.21 12.93
C GLY A 546 28.87 14.49 12.89
N PHE A 547 28.32 15.53 12.25
CA PHE A 547 28.92 16.85 12.16
C PHE A 547 27.85 17.90 12.47
N ALA A 548 28.03 18.66 13.56
CA ALA A 548 27.12 19.74 13.93
C ALA A 548 27.79 21.12 13.72
N PRO A 549 27.10 22.10 13.10
CA PRO A 549 27.63 23.44 12.79
C PRO A 549 27.94 24.24 14.05
N THR A 550 27.08 24.12 15.05
CA THR A 550 27.24 24.68 16.37
C THR A 550 27.11 23.51 17.35
N GLY A 551 28.15 23.22 18.14
CA GLY A 551 28.08 22.28 19.26
C GLY A 551 27.85 23.03 20.56
N PHE A 552 27.72 22.32 21.69
CA PHE A 552 27.48 22.90 23.02
C PHE A 552 28.32 24.16 23.35
N GLU A 553 29.58 24.22 22.90
CA GLU A 553 30.48 25.35 23.17
C GLU A 553 30.40 26.50 22.13
N GLY A 554 29.40 26.47 21.25
CA GLY A 554 29.26 27.42 20.14
C GLY A 554 30.32 27.22 19.04
N LYS A 555 30.87 26.01 18.92
CA LYS A 555 31.89 25.65 17.92
C LYS A 555 31.48 24.38 17.18
N PRO A 556 31.87 24.21 15.91
CA PRO A 556 31.62 22.96 15.18
C PRO A 556 32.16 21.74 15.94
N ILE A 557 31.39 20.66 15.93
CA ILE A 557 31.75 19.40 16.60
C ILE A 557 31.55 18.22 15.64
N CYS A 558 32.45 17.24 15.75
CA CYS A 558 32.34 15.96 15.09
C CYS A 558 32.28 14.84 16.13
N TRP A 559 31.47 13.82 15.86
CA TRP A 559 31.39 12.60 16.66
C TRP A 559 31.33 11.38 15.75
N GLU A 560 31.85 10.24 16.20
CA GLU A 560 31.69 8.96 15.52
C GLU A 560 31.12 7.94 16.52
N TRP A 561 29.93 7.42 16.24
CA TRP A 561 29.16 6.67 17.25
C TRP A 561 29.62 5.24 17.45
N PHE A 562 30.24 4.59 16.45
CA PHE A 562 30.60 3.17 16.56
C PHE A 562 32.00 2.98 17.16
N HIS A 563 32.88 3.97 17.01
CA HIS A 563 34.26 3.99 17.53
C HIS A 563 34.62 5.37 18.14
N PRO A 564 33.93 5.79 19.22
CA PRO A 564 34.05 7.15 19.76
C PRO A 564 35.46 7.53 20.24
N ASP A 565 36.32 6.55 20.54
CA ASP A 565 37.68 6.78 21.03
C ASP A 565 38.75 6.81 19.91
N LYS A 566 38.39 6.52 18.65
CA LYS A 566 39.37 6.26 17.59
C LYS A 566 39.42 7.31 16.47
N PHE A 567 38.42 8.18 16.35
CA PHE A 567 38.27 9.04 15.16
C PHE A 567 39.09 10.34 15.19
N LYS A 568 39.56 10.80 16.37
CA LYS A 568 40.04 12.18 16.59
C LYS A 568 41.24 12.60 15.72
N ASP A 569 42.15 11.69 15.40
CA ASP A 569 43.31 11.95 14.53
C ASP A 569 43.11 11.41 13.11
N LYS A 570 41.92 10.90 12.81
CA LYS A 570 41.55 10.25 11.54
C LYS A 570 40.53 11.05 10.72
N VAL A 571 39.88 12.02 11.36
CA VAL A 571 38.88 12.89 10.76
C VAL A 571 39.29 14.35 10.98
N GLU A 572 39.40 15.09 9.89
CA GLU A 572 39.55 16.55 9.90
C GLU A 572 38.29 17.15 9.29
N PHE A 573 37.78 18.26 9.84
CA PHE A 573 36.57 18.88 9.31
C PHE A 573 36.55 20.39 9.56
N ALA A 574 35.77 21.10 8.75
CA ALA A 574 35.41 22.48 8.93
C ALA A 574 33.91 22.64 8.64
N ILE A 575 33.21 23.39 9.49
CA ILE A 575 31.84 23.84 9.20
C ILE A 575 31.80 25.35 9.29
N LYS A 576 31.14 26.00 8.32
CA LYS A 576 30.89 27.44 8.33
C LYS A 576 29.44 27.73 7.98
N GLU A 577 28.80 28.56 8.78
CA GLU A 577 27.54 29.19 8.40
C GLU A 577 27.73 29.98 7.09
N ALA A 578 26.74 29.89 6.22
CA ALA A 578 26.78 30.46 4.89
C ALA A 578 25.39 30.93 4.46
N LYS A 579 25.37 31.88 3.51
CA LYS A 579 24.15 32.20 2.76
C LYS A 579 24.13 31.39 1.48
N ILE A 580 23.18 30.47 1.37
CA ILE A 580 23.01 29.58 0.22
C ILE A 580 21.68 29.94 -0.43
N GLU A 581 21.70 30.30 -1.72
CA GLU A 581 20.50 30.77 -2.44
C GLU A 581 19.76 31.93 -1.72
N ASN A 582 20.49 32.80 -1.03
CA ASN A 582 20.00 33.88 -0.15
C ASN A 582 19.28 33.42 1.14
N LYS A 583 19.27 32.13 1.45
CA LYS A 583 18.76 31.57 2.70
C LYS A 583 19.89 31.31 3.69
N ASN A 584 19.53 31.14 4.96
CA ASN A 584 20.45 30.66 5.99
C ASN A 584 20.87 29.21 5.69
N GLY A 585 21.95 28.77 6.31
CA GLY A 585 22.51 27.45 6.09
C GLY A 585 23.96 27.35 6.52
N TYR A 586 24.58 26.21 6.22
CA TYR A 586 25.97 25.94 6.56
C TYR A 586 26.65 25.01 5.54
N ILE A 587 27.97 25.12 5.47
CA ILE A 587 28.83 24.33 4.60
C ILE A 587 29.72 23.45 5.46
N LEU A 588 29.66 22.14 5.24
CA LEU A 588 30.59 21.14 5.77
C LEU A 588 31.66 20.83 4.73
N GLU A 589 32.91 20.73 5.16
CA GLU A 589 33.97 20.02 4.44
C GLU A 589 34.69 19.09 5.42
N ALA A 590 34.76 17.80 5.09
CA ALA A 590 35.37 16.77 5.92
C ALA A 590 36.39 15.95 5.12
N LYS A 591 37.43 15.50 5.80
CA LYS A 591 38.47 14.58 5.34
C LYS A 591 38.48 13.38 6.28
N ILE A 592 38.32 12.18 5.74
CA ILE A 592 38.33 10.92 6.48
C ILE A 592 39.42 10.02 5.88
N LEU A 593 40.37 9.60 6.71
CA LEU A 593 41.48 8.78 6.24
C LEU A 593 41.01 7.39 5.79
N TRP A 594 41.51 6.93 4.65
CA TRP A 594 41.21 5.60 4.13
C TRP A 594 41.65 4.47 5.07
N SER A 595 42.77 4.67 5.76
CA SER A 595 43.26 3.74 6.79
C SER A 595 42.30 3.56 7.95
N TYR A 596 41.43 4.55 8.21
CA TYR A 596 40.43 4.45 9.26
C TYR A 596 39.20 3.66 8.79
N LEU A 597 38.76 3.90 7.56
CA LEU A 597 37.66 3.16 6.93
C LEU A 597 38.04 1.72 6.53
N GLY A 598 39.31 1.33 6.63
CA GLY A 598 39.78 0.03 6.17
C GLY A 598 39.74 -0.15 4.65
N ILE A 599 39.59 0.94 3.89
CA ILE A 599 39.51 0.91 2.42
C ILE A 599 40.90 1.13 1.83
N LYS A 600 41.23 0.38 0.78
CA LYS A 600 42.33 0.71 -0.12
C LYS A 600 41.76 1.40 -1.36
N PRO A 601 42.00 2.71 -1.56
CA PRO A 601 41.35 3.45 -2.65
C PRO A 601 41.91 3.02 -3.99
N GLU A 602 41.07 2.38 -4.80
CA GLU A 602 41.38 2.01 -6.18
C GLU A 602 40.21 2.43 -7.08
N LYS A 603 40.53 2.87 -8.30
CA LYS A 603 39.51 3.22 -9.29
C LYS A 603 38.57 2.04 -9.51
N GLY A 604 37.27 2.30 -9.40
CA GLY A 604 36.19 1.32 -9.52
C GLY A 604 35.81 0.64 -8.20
N TYR A 605 36.50 0.92 -7.08
CA TYR A 605 36.07 0.44 -5.77
C TYR A 605 34.69 1.03 -5.43
N ILE A 606 33.82 0.18 -4.87
CA ILE A 606 32.44 0.54 -4.52
C ILE A 606 32.21 0.26 -3.04
N PHE A 607 31.68 1.24 -2.32
CA PHE A 607 31.30 1.11 -0.92
C PHE A 607 29.96 1.78 -0.64
N GLY A 608 29.30 1.40 0.45
CA GLY A 608 28.04 1.96 0.90
C GLY A 608 28.23 3.31 1.61
N ILE A 609 27.40 4.29 1.27
CA ILE A 609 27.30 5.55 2.02
C ILE A 609 25.86 6.08 1.98
N SER A 610 25.42 6.72 3.06
CA SER A 610 24.23 7.57 3.01
C SER A 610 24.43 8.82 3.87
N PRO A 611 24.42 10.03 3.28
CA PRO A 611 24.29 11.25 4.06
C PRO A 611 22.85 11.45 4.53
N ALA A 612 22.70 11.99 5.73
CA ALA A 612 21.44 12.44 6.30
C ALA A 612 21.59 13.81 6.97
N ILE A 613 20.50 14.56 7.06
CA ILE A 613 20.44 15.87 7.72
C ILE A 613 19.26 15.93 8.66
N HIS A 614 19.51 16.49 9.84
CA HIS A 614 18.51 16.78 10.87
C HIS A 614 18.15 18.27 10.83
N ASP A 615 16.88 18.54 11.12
CA ASP A 615 16.31 19.88 11.24
C ASP A 615 15.63 19.99 12.62
N VAL A 616 16.06 21.01 13.38
CA VAL A 616 15.59 21.35 14.72
C VAL A 616 15.43 22.87 14.84
N ASP A 617 14.26 23.40 14.47
CA ASP A 617 13.96 24.82 14.68
C ASP A 617 13.52 25.21 16.12
N GLU A 618 13.13 24.26 16.98
CA GLU A 618 12.58 24.60 18.31
C GLU A 618 13.53 24.34 19.50
N LEU A 619 13.47 25.27 20.46
CA LEU A 619 14.30 25.23 21.68
C LEU A 619 13.90 24.09 22.66
N ASP A 620 12.83 23.35 22.39
CA ASP A 620 12.31 22.29 23.26
C ASP A 620 12.98 20.91 23.09
N ASN A 621 13.94 20.80 22.15
CA ASN A 621 14.66 19.58 21.75
C ASN A 621 13.81 18.54 21.01
N SER A 622 12.67 18.93 20.44
CA SER A 622 11.93 18.06 19.53
C SER A 622 12.58 18.11 18.13
N PRO A 623 13.05 16.99 17.58
CA PRO A 623 13.51 16.96 16.19
C PRO A 623 12.31 17.22 15.28
N GLN A 624 12.44 18.10 14.28
CA GLN A 624 11.34 18.41 13.37
C GLN A 624 11.31 17.44 12.21
N ALA A 625 12.44 17.29 11.51
CA ALA A 625 12.55 16.41 10.37
C ALA A 625 13.94 15.77 10.27
N LYS A 626 14.00 14.65 9.58
CA LYS A 626 15.26 14.06 9.11
C LYS A 626 15.13 13.65 7.66
N LEU A 627 16.11 14.06 6.85
CA LEU A 627 16.24 13.61 5.47
C LEU A 627 17.41 12.65 5.33
N ASN A 628 17.27 11.61 4.52
CA ASN A 628 18.29 10.59 4.31
C ASN A 628 18.35 10.17 2.84
N TRP A 629 19.55 10.06 2.26
CA TRP A 629 19.69 9.78 0.82
C TRP A 629 19.13 8.42 0.41
N PHE A 630 19.69 7.35 0.94
CA PHE A 630 19.26 6.00 0.65
C PHE A 630 19.63 5.11 1.84
N TYR A 631 18.63 4.86 2.68
CA TYR A 631 18.82 4.19 3.96
C TYR A 631 17.61 3.27 4.19
N ILE A 632 17.74 2.03 3.79
CA ILE A 632 16.61 1.11 3.68
C ILE A 632 16.81 -0.09 4.59
N TYR A 633 15.95 -0.19 5.60
CA TYR A 633 15.86 -1.37 6.45
C TYR A 633 15.24 -2.53 5.68
N GLU A 634 15.90 -3.69 5.71
CA GLU A 634 15.28 -4.94 5.34
C GLU A 634 14.60 -5.58 6.57
N VAL A 635 13.35 -6.02 6.43
CA VAL A 635 12.58 -6.53 7.57
C VAL A 635 13.13 -7.88 8.03
N ASN A 636 13.44 -7.99 9.33
CA ASN A 636 14.14 -9.12 9.96
C ASN A 636 15.59 -9.32 9.48
N ASP A 637 16.17 -8.33 8.81
CA ASP A 637 17.59 -8.26 8.54
C ASP A 637 18.16 -7.08 9.33
N PRO A 638 19.19 -7.27 10.18
CA PRO A 638 19.82 -6.14 10.86
C PRO A 638 20.53 -5.19 9.90
N ARG A 639 20.74 -5.58 8.63
CA ARG A 639 21.40 -4.79 7.61
C ARG A 639 20.50 -3.70 7.05
N VAL A 640 21.12 -2.54 6.84
CA VAL A 640 20.57 -1.41 6.13
C VAL A 640 21.27 -1.32 4.78
N THR A 641 20.49 -1.24 3.71
CA THR A 641 21.04 -0.96 2.39
C THR A 641 21.29 0.53 2.25
N LEU A 642 22.55 0.91 2.03
CA LEU A 642 22.96 2.28 1.74
C LEU A 642 23.07 2.56 0.23
N GLY A 643 23.08 3.83 -0.14
CA GLY A 643 23.51 4.28 -1.48
C GLY A 643 24.98 3.91 -1.73
N LYS A 644 25.46 4.04 -2.97
CA LYS A 644 26.81 3.59 -3.33
C LYS A 644 27.69 4.72 -3.84
N ILE A 645 28.93 4.76 -3.37
CA ILE A 645 30.00 5.57 -3.97
C ILE A 645 30.87 4.70 -4.84
N ILE A 646 31.20 5.20 -6.03
CA ILE A 646 32.17 4.59 -6.95
C ILE A 646 33.37 5.52 -7.06
N LEU A 647 34.57 5.02 -6.76
CA LEU A 647 35.81 5.78 -6.95
C LEU A 647 36.15 5.89 -8.45
N GLU A 648 36.17 7.10 -9.02
CA GLU A 648 36.39 7.34 -10.46
C GLU A 648 37.86 7.58 -10.86
#